data_AF-A0A968LMT0-F1
#
_entry.id   AF-A0A968LMT0-F1
#
_cell.length_a   1.000
_cell.length_b   1.000
_cell.length_c   1.000
_cell.angle_alpha   90.00
_cell.angle_beta   90.00
_cell.angle_gamma   90.00
#
_symmetry.space_group_name_H-M   'P 1'
#
loop_
_entity.id
_entity.type
_entity.pdbx_description
1 polymer ?
#
loop_
_entity_poly.entity_id
_entity_poly.type
_entity_poly.pdbx_seq_one_letter_code
_entity_poly.pdbx_strand_id
1 'polypeptide(L)'
;MATLTNGDLAFTAFNADEDGWTIATFADIDPNTTIYFTDNEATSLSSFNSGESYFVWNSGTSTIPAGTVIRFSAIDSPSRVASIGTVSQVTVPGNTNIGLSATSETLYAYLGNSPTEPVAFLAGISNDTNTQGTSDLTAAGLTIGTDAILLNSSADYGEYIGSRTEQANFAGYRTLVNTLSNWSVDTVNGNYATTVPNSTNFAIAPPPVAAFTLQLLHFSDQEAGIPALDDAPRFSAVLAALKNQDANSDGQVDFANTLVLSSGDAYIPGAFLNASSQPFGGPGRADILIQSELGVQAISFGNHEFDLGTSLVANLLQPALANATTPAYPGAAFPYLSGNLNFATDASLAPLVTAAGQEASTIPGKIAASSVITVNGERIGVVGATTPTLGSISSPGTVGISPTPFGGSPTSAELDALAAEIQADVDALLAANPDINKVILLSHMQQIAIEKELATRLQNVDIIVAGGSNTLLADSTDILRSGDTQQGDYPFFTTDKDGKTIALVNTDGNYQYVGRLVIEFDADGNLLPSSYNPEVSGAYATDEAGVAALGAQTLVDPEVQAIVDQLKTVVAAQDGAIFGHTDVFLNGSRNDVRTQETNFGNLSADANLAIGQSIDGAVQISIKNGGGIRDNIGFVTFPPGSTDPADLLKLPPQANPLANKEEGDISQLDITNSLRFNNGLTLVHLGVNLSTI
;
A
#
# COMPACT_ATOMS: atom_id res chain seq x y z
N MET A 1 -26.87 29.58 -15.57
CA MET A 1 -25.92 29.68 -16.68
C MET A 1 -24.55 29.69 -16.04
N ALA A 2 -23.67 28.78 -16.45
CA ALA A 2 -22.32 28.73 -15.90
C ALA A 2 -21.58 29.95 -16.47
N THR A 3 -21.17 30.87 -15.60
CA THR A 3 -20.36 32.00 -16.02
C THR A 3 -18.96 31.47 -16.33
N LEU A 4 -18.45 31.68 -17.54
CA LEU A 4 -17.06 31.35 -17.86
C LEU A 4 -16.11 32.13 -16.93
N THR A 5 -15.03 31.47 -16.54
CA THR A 5 -14.02 31.95 -15.60
C THR A 5 -12.61 31.77 -16.17
N ASN A 6 -11.61 32.28 -15.46
CA ASN A 6 -10.20 32.11 -15.79
C ASN A 6 -9.84 30.65 -16.11
N GLY A 7 -9.19 30.43 -17.25
CA GLY A 7 -8.74 29.12 -17.71
C GLY A 7 -9.84 28.23 -18.30
N ASP A 8 -11.08 28.72 -18.46
CA ASP A 8 -12.10 28.01 -19.25
C ASP A 8 -11.82 28.09 -20.77
N LEU A 9 -10.92 29.00 -21.16
CA LEU A 9 -10.32 29.08 -22.50
C LEU A 9 -8.80 29.02 -22.39
N ALA A 10 -8.13 28.62 -23.46
CA ALA A 10 -6.69 28.81 -23.62
C ALA A 10 -6.34 29.06 -25.09
N PHE A 11 -5.36 29.92 -25.35
CA PHE A 11 -4.79 30.05 -26.69
C PHE A 11 -4.00 28.78 -27.03
N THR A 12 -4.11 28.33 -28.27
CA THR A 12 -3.39 27.13 -28.78
C THR A 12 -2.56 27.41 -30.02
N ALA A 13 -2.71 28.60 -30.61
CA ALA A 13 -1.82 29.13 -31.62
C ALA A 13 -1.94 30.65 -31.70
N PHE A 14 -0.86 31.29 -32.14
CA PHE A 14 -0.75 32.70 -32.48
C PHE A 14 -0.02 32.80 -33.83
N ASN A 15 -0.55 33.59 -34.76
CA ASN A 15 0.03 33.78 -36.09
C ASN A 15 -0.12 35.24 -36.53
N ALA A 16 0.93 36.05 -36.32
CA ALA A 16 0.97 37.45 -36.74
C ALA A 16 1.00 37.59 -38.27
N ASP A 17 1.59 36.65 -39.02
CA ASP A 17 1.64 36.73 -40.48
C ASP A 17 0.27 36.54 -41.17
N GLU A 18 -0.65 35.83 -40.52
CA GLU A 18 -2.05 35.66 -40.97
C GLU A 18 -3.01 36.66 -40.29
N ASP A 19 -2.55 37.37 -39.26
CA ASP A 19 -3.41 38.07 -38.31
C ASP A 19 -4.49 37.14 -37.75
N GLY A 20 -4.05 36.07 -37.07
CA GLY A 20 -4.92 35.01 -36.60
C GLY A 20 -4.44 34.29 -35.34
N TRP A 21 -5.34 33.53 -34.73
CA TRP A 21 -5.08 32.72 -33.54
C TRP A 21 -6.05 31.54 -33.44
N THR A 22 -5.73 30.59 -32.55
CA THR A 22 -6.68 29.55 -32.14
C THR A 22 -6.88 29.53 -30.64
N ILE A 23 -8.07 29.20 -30.19
CA ILE A 23 -8.40 28.94 -28.79
C ILE A 23 -8.97 27.54 -28.61
N ALA A 24 -8.73 26.93 -27.47
CA ALA A 24 -9.43 25.74 -27.01
C ALA A 24 -10.41 26.10 -25.89
N THR A 25 -11.55 25.42 -25.83
CA THR A 25 -12.51 25.51 -24.72
C THR A 25 -12.24 24.39 -23.71
N PHE A 26 -12.29 24.68 -22.42
CA PHE A 26 -12.20 23.68 -21.34
C PHE A 26 -13.46 23.64 -20.47
N ALA A 27 -14.46 24.45 -20.83
CA ALA A 27 -15.84 24.39 -20.37
C ALA A 27 -16.77 24.53 -21.58
N ASP A 28 -18.02 24.07 -21.42
CA ASP A 28 -19.06 24.30 -22.44
C ASP A 28 -19.33 25.82 -22.56
N ILE A 29 -19.40 26.32 -23.79
CA ILE A 29 -19.81 27.70 -24.06
C ILE A 29 -21.29 27.70 -24.41
N ASP A 30 -22.08 28.43 -23.64
CA ASP A 30 -23.52 28.57 -23.86
C ASP A 30 -23.83 29.24 -25.22
N PRO A 31 -24.98 28.94 -25.85
CA PRO A 31 -25.41 29.62 -27.06
C PRO A 31 -25.47 31.15 -26.90
N ASN A 32 -25.08 31.86 -27.95
CA ASN A 32 -25.06 33.32 -28.06
C ASN A 32 -24.18 34.01 -27.02
N THR A 33 -23.17 33.31 -26.51
CA THR A 33 -22.14 33.89 -25.64
C THR A 33 -21.30 34.86 -26.44
N THR A 34 -21.05 36.03 -25.84
CA THR A 34 -20.20 37.08 -26.42
C THR A 34 -18.89 37.14 -25.67
N ILE A 35 -17.78 36.94 -26.38
CA ILE A 35 -16.41 37.09 -25.88
C ILE A 35 -15.72 38.14 -26.72
N TYR A 36 -14.96 39.00 -26.06
CA TYR A 36 -14.16 40.04 -26.69
C TYR A 36 -12.70 39.62 -26.76
N PHE A 37 -12.02 40.14 -27.78
CA PHE A 37 -10.58 40.03 -27.95
C PHE A 37 -9.99 41.41 -28.18
N THR A 38 -8.81 41.64 -27.62
CA THR A 38 -8.02 42.85 -27.83
C THR A 38 -6.57 42.55 -27.51
N ASP A 39 -5.70 43.28 -28.15
CA ASP A 39 -4.26 43.36 -27.95
C ASP A 39 -3.83 44.67 -27.27
N ASN A 40 -4.74 45.64 -27.08
CA ASN A 40 -4.52 46.74 -26.12
C ASN A 40 -4.04 46.19 -24.76
N GLU A 41 -3.00 46.81 -24.21
CA GLU A 41 -2.42 46.39 -22.94
C GLU A 41 -3.39 46.64 -21.78
N ALA A 42 -3.60 45.59 -20.98
CA ALA A 42 -4.39 45.68 -19.76
C ALA A 42 -3.69 46.59 -18.75
N THR A 43 -4.40 47.61 -18.27
CA THR A 43 -3.91 48.52 -17.23
C THR A 43 -4.46 48.17 -15.85
N SER A 44 -5.57 47.44 -15.82
CA SER A 44 -6.19 46.86 -14.62
C SER A 44 -7.16 45.73 -15.02
N LEU A 45 -7.76 45.07 -14.03
CA LEU A 45 -8.81 44.06 -14.25
C LEU A 45 -10.05 44.59 -14.99
N SER A 46 -10.22 45.92 -15.10
CA SER A 46 -11.40 46.56 -15.68
C SER A 46 -11.07 47.61 -16.76
N SER A 47 -9.83 47.68 -17.24
CA SER A 47 -9.44 48.71 -18.22
C SER A 47 -8.24 48.32 -19.08
N PHE A 48 -8.28 48.80 -20.31
CA PHE A 48 -7.16 48.76 -21.26
C PHE A 48 -6.60 50.16 -21.49
N ASN A 49 -5.42 50.25 -22.09
CA ASN A 49 -4.96 51.48 -22.72
C ASN A 49 -5.70 51.72 -24.06
N SER A 50 -5.11 52.51 -24.95
CA SER A 50 -5.70 52.82 -26.25
C SER A 50 -4.66 52.73 -27.36
N GLY A 51 -5.08 52.27 -28.53
CA GLY A 51 -4.25 52.27 -29.74
C GLY A 51 -4.67 51.16 -30.69
N GLU A 52 -5.05 50.02 -30.11
CA GLU A 52 -5.36 48.79 -30.80
C GLU A 52 -6.86 48.51 -30.87
N SER A 53 -7.29 47.69 -31.82
CA SER A 53 -8.73 47.44 -32.05
C SER A 53 -9.29 46.35 -31.15
N TYR A 54 -10.61 46.40 -31.01
CA TYR A 54 -11.38 45.39 -30.31
C TYR A 54 -12.10 44.49 -31.30
N PHE A 55 -12.19 43.20 -30.98
CA PHE A 55 -12.99 42.23 -31.71
C PHE A 55 -14.03 41.62 -30.80
N VAL A 56 -15.20 41.35 -31.37
CA VAL A 56 -16.28 40.64 -30.69
C VAL A 56 -16.55 39.35 -31.43
N TRP A 57 -16.57 38.25 -30.68
CA TRP A 57 -16.96 36.93 -31.15
C TRP A 57 -18.28 36.54 -30.49
N ASN A 58 -19.22 36.06 -31.30
CA ASN A 58 -20.44 35.42 -30.82
C ASN A 58 -20.38 33.93 -31.10
N SER A 59 -20.62 33.10 -30.08
CA SER A 59 -20.54 31.63 -30.16
C SER A 59 -21.58 30.99 -31.11
N GLY A 60 -22.60 31.75 -31.53
CA GLY A 60 -23.68 31.26 -32.37
C GLY A 60 -24.80 30.58 -31.58
N THR A 61 -25.74 29.93 -32.26
CA THR A 61 -27.01 29.48 -31.65
C THR A 61 -26.96 28.11 -30.96
N SER A 62 -25.81 27.44 -30.98
CA SER A 62 -25.62 26.11 -30.38
C SER A 62 -24.57 26.17 -29.29
N THR A 63 -24.68 25.27 -28.30
CA THR A 63 -23.65 25.09 -27.29
C THR A 63 -22.37 24.61 -27.97
N ILE A 64 -21.23 25.19 -27.62
CA ILE A 64 -19.91 24.70 -28.05
C ILE A 64 -19.37 23.83 -26.91
N PRO A 65 -19.20 22.50 -27.13
CA PRO A 65 -18.72 21.61 -26.08
C PRO A 65 -17.30 21.97 -25.62
N ALA A 66 -16.98 21.67 -24.36
CA ALA A 66 -15.60 21.63 -23.88
C ALA A 66 -14.73 20.73 -24.77
N GLY A 67 -13.48 21.13 -24.95
CA GLY A 67 -12.50 20.50 -25.84
C GLY A 67 -12.51 21.03 -27.27
N THR A 68 -13.45 21.92 -27.64
CA THR A 68 -13.54 22.44 -29.00
C THR A 68 -12.43 23.45 -29.27
N VAL A 69 -11.79 23.36 -30.45
CA VAL A 69 -10.84 24.36 -30.92
C VAL A 69 -11.49 25.28 -31.95
N ILE A 70 -11.43 26.59 -31.68
CA ILE A 70 -11.95 27.64 -32.56
C ILE A 70 -10.76 28.39 -33.17
N ARG A 71 -10.78 28.53 -34.49
CA ARG A 71 -9.77 29.28 -35.26
C ARG A 71 -10.32 30.63 -35.68
N PHE A 72 -9.50 31.65 -35.56
CA PHE A 72 -9.72 33.02 -35.99
C PHE A 72 -8.64 33.37 -37.02
N SER A 73 -9.01 33.89 -38.18
CA SER A 73 -8.07 34.17 -39.27
C SER A 73 -8.44 35.43 -40.04
N ALA A 74 -7.42 36.10 -40.63
CA ALA A 74 -7.56 37.32 -41.41
C ALA A 74 -8.24 38.46 -40.62
N ILE A 75 -7.85 38.62 -39.35
CA ILE A 75 -8.50 39.52 -38.39
C ILE A 75 -8.21 40.99 -38.70
N ASP A 76 -7.16 41.29 -39.45
CA ASP A 76 -6.88 42.63 -40.00
C ASP A 76 -7.77 42.97 -41.23
N SER A 77 -8.54 42.01 -41.75
CA SER A 77 -9.22 42.13 -43.05
C SER A 77 -10.75 42.10 -42.95
N PRO A 78 -11.51 42.71 -43.89
CA PRO A 78 -12.96 42.50 -43.97
C PRO A 78 -13.37 41.03 -44.17
N SER A 79 -12.43 40.17 -44.58
CA SER A 79 -12.64 38.72 -44.77
C SER A 79 -12.48 37.88 -43.50
N ARG A 80 -12.27 38.52 -42.34
CA ARG A 80 -12.17 37.87 -41.03
C ARG A 80 -13.22 36.79 -40.81
N VAL A 81 -12.79 35.68 -40.24
CA VAL A 81 -13.67 34.53 -40.01
C VAL A 81 -13.29 33.81 -38.73
N ALA A 82 -14.30 33.24 -38.08
CA ALA A 82 -14.15 32.25 -37.02
C ALA A 82 -14.64 30.90 -37.54
N SER A 83 -13.95 29.80 -37.23
CA SER A 83 -14.38 28.46 -37.65
C SER A 83 -15.73 28.04 -37.06
N ILE A 84 -16.11 28.61 -35.91
CA ILE A 84 -17.40 28.48 -35.25
C ILE A 84 -17.85 29.87 -34.80
N GLY A 85 -19.13 30.18 -34.99
CA GLY A 85 -19.70 31.48 -34.62
C GLY A 85 -19.33 32.60 -35.61
N THR A 86 -19.39 33.84 -35.16
CA THR A 86 -19.10 35.02 -35.99
C THR A 86 -18.19 35.99 -35.25
N VAL A 87 -17.14 36.47 -35.91
CA VAL A 87 -16.22 37.50 -35.39
C VAL A 87 -16.36 38.80 -36.17
N SER A 88 -16.35 39.93 -35.48
CA SER A 88 -16.40 41.26 -36.10
C SER A 88 -15.55 42.26 -35.32
N GLN A 89 -14.99 43.25 -36.03
CA GLN A 89 -14.33 44.39 -35.38
C GLN A 89 -15.35 45.29 -34.70
N VAL A 90 -15.00 45.85 -33.54
CA VAL A 90 -15.76 46.89 -32.87
C VAL A 90 -15.03 48.21 -32.99
N THR A 91 -15.70 49.22 -33.58
CA THR A 91 -15.11 50.55 -33.76
C THR A 91 -15.13 51.32 -32.43
N VAL A 92 -13.96 51.56 -31.86
CA VAL A 92 -13.78 52.42 -30.67
C VAL A 92 -12.95 53.64 -31.09
N PRO A 93 -13.37 54.89 -30.79
CA PRO A 93 -12.59 56.07 -31.13
C PRO A 93 -11.16 56.01 -30.58
N GLY A 94 -10.16 56.33 -31.41
CA GLY A 94 -8.74 56.32 -31.02
C GLY A 94 -8.04 54.96 -31.11
N ASN A 95 -8.76 53.91 -31.55
CA ASN A 95 -8.28 52.54 -31.66
C ASN A 95 -8.35 52.14 -33.13
N THR A 96 -7.22 52.22 -33.83
CA THR A 96 -7.18 52.15 -35.31
C THR A 96 -6.29 51.05 -35.87
N ASN A 97 -5.38 50.51 -35.07
CA ASN A 97 -4.58 49.36 -35.48
C ASN A 97 -5.40 48.07 -35.28
N ILE A 98 -5.31 47.12 -36.21
CA ILE A 98 -6.20 45.94 -36.33
C ILE A 98 -5.43 44.63 -36.54
N GLY A 99 -4.12 44.72 -36.72
CA GLY A 99 -3.27 43.57 -37.00
C GLY A 99 -2.35 43.29 -35.82
N LEU A 100 -1.92 42.04 -35.73
CA LEU A 100 -0.99 41.54 -34.73
C LEU A 100 0.44 41.72 -35.24
N SER A 101 1.31 42.29 -34.41
CA SER A 101 2.74 42.36 -34.70
C SER A 101 3.49 41.07 -34.36
N ALA A 102 4.58 40.82 -35.08
CA ALA A 102 5.56 39.78 -34.73
C ALA A 102 6.37 40.12 -33.46
N THR A 103 6.21 41.33 -32.89
CA THR A 103 6.90 41.74 -31.67
C THR A 103 5.99 42.58 -30.77
N SER A 104 6.07 42.35 -29.46
CA SER A 104 5.43 43.16 -28.42
C SER A 104 3.90 43.17 -28.47
N GLU A 105 3.30 42.01 -28.67
CA GLU A 105 1.85 41.79 -28.62
C GLU A 105 1.44 40.98 -27.39
N THR A 106 0.32 41.36 -26.80
CA THR A 106 -0.38 40.54 -25.80
C THR A 106 -1.87 40.50 -26.09
N LEU A 107 -2.35 39.34 -26.56
CA LEU A 107 -3.74 39.13 -26.93
C LEU A 107 -4.53 38.52 -25.76
N TYR A 108 -5.71 39.09 -25.50
CA TYR A 108 -6.62 38.65 -24.44
C TYR A 108 -7.92 38.08 -25.01
N ALA A 109 -8.49 37.10 -24.31
CA ALA A 109 -9.89 36.71 -24.43
C ALA A 109 -10.62 37.04 -23.13
N TYR A 110 -11.73 37.78 -23.20
CA TYR A 110 -12.41 38.25 -21.98
C TYR A 110 -13.92 38.45 -22.16
N LEU A 111 -14.64 38.41 -21.03
CA LEU A 111 -16.02 38.84 -20.91
C LEU A 111 -16.06 40.32 -20.51
N GLY A 112 -17.00 41.09 -21.05
CA GLY A 112 -17.15 42.50 -20.73
C GLY A 112 -18.58 43.00 -20.91
N ASN A 113 -18.93 44.09 -20.23
CA ASN A 113 -20.18 44.81 -20.48
C ASN A 113 -20.11 45.59 -21.80
N SER A 114 -18.90 45.96 -22.20
CA SER A 114 -18.55 46.58 -23.49
C SER A 114 -17.12 46.14 -23.85
N PRO A 115 -16.65 46.40 -25.09
CA PRO A 115 -15.28 46.06 -25.48
C PRO A 115 -14.23 46.71 -24.56
N THR A 116 -14.46 47.92 -24.06
CA THR A 116 -13.47 48.66 -23.24
C THR A 116 -13.59 48.40 -21.74
N GLU A 117 -14.59 47.62 -21.30
CA GLU A 117 -14.89 47.37 -19.88
C GLU A 117 -14.90 45.86 -19.60
N PRO A 118 -13.70 45.24 -19.44
CA PRO A 118 -13.61 43.83 -19.07
C PRO A 118 -14.19 43.60 -17.67
N VAL A 119 -14.85 42.45 -17.53
CA VAL A 119 -15.44 41.94 -16.28
C VAL A 119 -14.70 40.70 -15.81
N ALA A 120 -14.22 39.85 -16.74
CA ALA A 120 -13.42 38.67 -16.44
C ALA A 120 -12.51 38.33 -17.62
N PHE A 121 -11.22 38.17 -17.37
CA PHE A 121 -10.28 37.63 -18.34
C PHE A 121 -10.34 36.11 -18.32
N LEU A 122 -10.40 35.48 -19.50
CA LEU A 122 -10.53 34.04 -19.65
C LEU A 122 -9.20 33.38 -20.00
N ALA A 123 -8.42 34.03 -20.86
CA ALA A 123 -7.10 33.58 -21.29
C ALA A 123 -6.24 34.73 -21.82
N GLY A 124 -4.91 34.53 -21.86
CA GLY A 124 -3.97 35.47 -22.47
C GLY A 124 -2.80 34.76 -23.15
N ILE A 125 -2.31 35.34 -24.25
CA ILE A 125 -1.07 34.94 -24.92
C ILE A 125 -0.23 36.17 -25.22
N SER A 126 1.06 36.11 -24.91
CA SER A 126 1.98 37.21 -25.19
C SER A 126 3.20 36.71 -25.98
N ASN A 127 3.53 37.40 -27.06
CA ASN A 127 4.83 37.27 -27.73
C ASN A 127 5.82 38.36 -27.26
N ASP A 128 5.43 39.18 -26.27
CA ASP A 128 6.32 40.17 -25.67
C ASP A 128 7.19 39.56 -24.57
N THR A 129 8.36 39.07 -24.95
CA THR A 129 9.30 38.38 -24.05
C THR A 129 9.95 39.28 -23.00
N ASN A 130 9.66 40.58 -23.00
CA ASN A 130 10.21 41.52 -22.04
C ASN A 130 9.41 41.50 -20.70
N THR A 131 9.73 42.40 -19.79
CA THR A 131 8.98 42.56 -18.53
C THR A 131 7.56 43.09 -18.71
N GLN A 132 7.27 43.75 -19.83
CA GLN A 132 5.98 44.33 -20.17
C GLN A 132 4.94 43.24 -20.43
N GLY A 133 5.20 42.25 -21.29
CA GLY A 133 4.25 41.15 -21.54
C GLY A 133 3.86 40.38 -20.27
N THR A 134 4.81 40.16 -19.36
CA THR A 134 4.52 39.61 -18.02
C THR A 134 3.63 40.55 -17.20
N SER A 135 3.92 41.85 -17.24
CA SER A 135 3.16 42.88 -16.50
C SER A 135 1.73 43.00 -17.03
N ASP A 136 1.52 42.92 -18.33
CA ASP A 136 0.21 43.06 -18.96
C ASP A 136 -0.70 41.87 -18.62
N LEU A 137 -0.18 40.64 -18.75
CA LEU A 137 -0.88 39.43 -18.31
C LEU A 137 -1.23 39.48 -16.82
N THR A 138 -0.31 39.97 -15.98
CA THR A 138 -0.54 40.14 -14.54
C THR A 138 -1.60 41.21 -14.26
N ALA A 139 -1.62 42.32 -15.00
CA ALA A 139 -2.61 43.39 -14.86
C ALA A 139 -4.03 42.93 -15.23
N ALA A 140 -4.13 41.97 -16.16
CA ALA A 140 -5.35 41.25 -16.50
C ALA A 140 -5.77 40.19 -15.45
N GLY A 141 -4.95 39.97 -14.41
CA GLY A 141 -5.22 38.96 -13.37
C GLY A 141 -4.97 37.52 -13.82
N LEU A 142 -4.23 37.33 -14.91
CA LEU A 142 -3.85 36.02 -15.44
C LEU A 142 -2.50 35.58 -14.87
N THR A 143 -2.33 34.28 -14.71
CA THR A 143 -1.14 33.60 -14.21
C THR A 143 -0.49 32.77 -15.33
N ILE A 144 0.75 33.13 -15.68
CA ILE A 144 1.54 32.39 -16.67
C ILE A 144 1.71 30.93 -16.21
N GLY A 145 1.48 29.99 -17.12
CA GLY A 145 1.53 28.54 -16.84
C GLY A 145 0.21 27.96 -16.34
N THR A 146 -0.82 28.79 -16.10
CA THR A 146 -2.14 28.34 -15.61
C THR A 146 -3.25 28.70 -16.58
N ASP A 147 -3.47 29.99 -16.83
CA ASP A 147 -4.51 30.55 -17.71
C ASP A 147 -3.95 31.55 -18.73
N ALA A 148 -2.63 31.76 -18.73
CA ALA A 148 -1.93 32.49 -19.78
C ALA A 148 -0.60 31.83 -20.16
N ILE A 149 -0.13 32.13 -21.36
CA ILE A 149 1.18 31.71 -21.86
C ILE A 149 2.01 32.90 -22.35
N LEU A 150 3.28 32.88 -21.98
CA LEU A 150 4.31 33.79 -22.48
C LEU A 150 5.23 33.01 -23.42
N LEU A 151 5.27 33.40 -24.70
CA LEU A 151 6.18 32.81 -25.68
C LEU A 151 7.63 33.24 -25.38
N ASN A 152 8.62 32.49 -25.85
CA ASN A 152 10.04 32.71 -25.55
C ASN A 152 10.81 33.51 -26.60
N SER A 153 10.13 33.98 -27.63
CA SER A 153 10.65 34.87 -28.67
C SER A 153 9.56 35.87 -29.05
N SER A 154 9.99 36.99 -29.64
CA SER A 154 9.10 37.83 -30.45
C SER A 154 8.73 37.05 -31.71
N ALA A 155 7.79 36.13 -31.55
CA ALA A 155 7.39 35.15 -32.53
C ALA A 155 6.31 35.71 -33.45
N ASP A 156 6.49 35.51 -34.75
CA ASP A 156 5.46 35.64 -35.77
C ASP A 156 4.47 34.46 -35.71
N TYR A 157 4.93 33.28 -35.27
CA TYR A 157 4.12 32.07 -35.14
C TYR A 157 4.46 31.25 -33.90
N GLY A 158 3.44 30.78 -33.20
CA GLY A 158 3.57 29.79 -32.13
C GLY A 158 2.36 28.86 -32.09
N GLU A 159 2.58 27.58 -31.82
CA GLU A 159 1.53 26.57 -31.77
C GLU A 159 1.76 25.52 -30.67
N TYR A 160 0.68 25.13 -29.99
CA TYR A 160 0.67 24.01 -29.06
C TYR A 160 0.79 22.65 -29.77
N ILE A 161 1.85 21.91 -29.42
CA ILE A 161 2.19 20.59 -29.98
C ILE A 161 2.04 19.43 -28.97
N GLY A 162 1.55 19.71 -27.76
CA GLY A 162 1.35 18.68 -26.73
C GLY A 162 0.13 17.79 -26.97
N SER A 163 -0.07 16.84 -26.05
CA SER A 163 -1.16 15.87 -26.09
C SER A 163 -2.54 16.52 -26.05
N ARG A 164 -3.49 16.00 -26.83
CA ARG A 164 -4.88 16.45 -26.88
C ARG A 164 -5.89 15.37 -26.47
N THR A 165 -5.43 14.21 -25.98
CA THR A 165 -6.31 13.06 -25.73
C THR A 165 -6.10 12.33 -24.40
N GLU A 166 -5.04 12.66 -23.64
CA GLU A 166 -4.64 11.86 -22.48
C GLU A 166 -5.13 12.37 -21.12
N GLN A 167 -5.90 13.46 -21.05
CA GLN A 167 -6.36 13.98 -19.76
C GLN A 167 -7.68 13.37 -19.32
N ALA A 168 -7.82 13.10 -18.02
CA ALA A 168 -9.05 12.57 -17.44
C ALA A 168 -10.23 13.57 -17.48
N ASN A 169 -9.94 14.86 -17.59
CA ASN A 169 -10.92 15.93 -17.74
C ASN A 169 -10.33 17.13 -18.49
N PHE A 170 -11.17 18.03 -18.99
CA PHE A 170 -10.71 19.19 -19.76
C PHE A 170 -9.92 20.21 -18.95
N ALA A 171 -10.16 20.32 -17.64
CA ALA A 171 -9.38 21.22 -16.78
C ALA A 171 -7.91 20.79 -16.66
N GLY A 172 -7.61 19.49 -16.78
CA GLY A 172 -6.24 18.97 -16.82
C GLY A 172 -5.40 19.53 -17.97
N TYR A 173 -6.02 19.96 -19.07
CA TYR A 173 -5.29 20.58 -20.18
C TYR A 173 -4.83 22.02 -19.91
N ARG A 174 -5.35 22.71 -18.88
CA ARG A 174 -5.02 24.13 -18.61
C ARG A 174 -3.52 24.33 -18.41
N THR A 175 -2.92 23.56 -17.50
CA THR A 175 -1.48 23.62 -17.24
C THR A 175 -0.67 23.12 -18.45
N LEU A 176 -1.13 22.07 -19.12
CA LEU A 176 -0.46 21.52 -20.30
C LEU A 176 -0.35 22.54 -21.43
N VAL A 177 -1.47 23.19 -21.80
CA VAL A 177 -1.52 24.18 -22.88
C VAL A 177 -0.77 25.45 -22.49
N ASN A 178 -0.77 25.86 -21.23
CA ASN A 178 -0.02 27.04 -20.80
C ASN A 178 1.46 26.77 -20.45
N THR A 179 1.94 25.54 -20.65
CA THR A 179 3.36 25.18 -20.46
C THR A 179 4.14 25.33 -21.76
N LEU A 180 5.10 26.26 -21.79
CA LEU A 180 5.90 26.59 -22.97
C LEU A 180 6.65 25.40 -23.60
N SER A 181 7.10 24.41 -22.82
CA SER A 181 7.80 23.24 -23.38
C SER A 181 6.91 22.38 -24.29
N ASN A 182 5.59 22.59 -24.26
CA ASN A 182 4.62 21.93 -25.13
C ASN A 182 4.26 22.76 -26.37
N TRP A 183 5.04 23.81 -26.67
CA TRP A 183 4.84 24.68 -27.84
C TRP A 183 6.01 24.60 -28.81
N SER A 184 5.68 24.68 -30.09
CA SER A 184 6.62 25.05 -31.14
C SER A 184 6.48 26.55 -31.36
N VAL A 185 7.56 27.30 -31.20
CA VAL A 185 7.58 28.76 -31.33
C VAL A 185 8.64 29.14 -32.35
N ASP A 186 8.29 29.98 -33.32
CA ASP A 186 9.24 30.51 -34.28
C ASP A 186 10.21 31.48 -33.62
N THR A 187 11.48 31.40 -33.99
CA THR A 187 12.56 32.19 -33.38
C THR A 187 13.38 32.95 -34.42
N VAL A 188 13.02 32.86 -35.70
CA VAL A 188 13.83 33.37 -36.82
C VAL A 188 13.05 34.29 -37.75
N ASN A 189 11.80 34.62 -37.42
CA ASN A 189 10.88 35.44 -38.21
C ASN A 189 10.69 34.84 -39.60
N GLY A 190 10.10 33.63 -39.60
CA GLY A 190 9.73 32.88 -40.79
C GLY A 190 8.63 33.56 -41.62
N ASN A 191 7.94 32.77 -42.44
CA ASN A 191 6.73 33.24 -43.12
C ASN A 191 5.65 32.16 -42.99
N TYR A 192 4.64 32.48 -42.20
CA TYR A 192 3.54 31.60 -41.81
C TYR A 192 2.18 32.10 -42.30
N ALA A 193 2.14 33.05 -43.24
CA ALA A 193 0.91 33.64 -43.77
C ALA A 193 -0.07 32.62 -44.39
N THR A 194 0.43 31.48 -44.86
CA THR A 194 -0.39 30.38 -45.40
C THR A 194 -0.49 29.17 -44.48
N THR A 195 0.15 29.22 -43.31
CA THR A 195 0.18 28.10 -42.35
C THR A 195 -1.14 28.08 -41.58
N VAL A 196 -1.84 26.96 -41.68
CA VAL A 196 -3.10 26.73 -40.95
C VAL A 196 -2.77 26.12 -39.59
N PRO A 197 -3.08 26.78 -38.46
CA PRO A 197 -2.85 26.19 -37.17
C PRO A 197 -3.67 24.92 -36.91
N ASN A 198 -3.14 24.06 -36.05
CA ASN A 198 -3.74 22.81 -35.62
C ASN A 198 -5.07 23.06 -34.88
N SER A 199 -6.16 22.75 -35.58
CA SER A 199 -7.54 22.89 -35.11
C SER A 199 -8.14 21.59 -34.57
N THR A 200 -7.31 20.60 -34.24
CA THR A 200 -7.78 19.33 -33.68
C THR A 200 -8.36 19.55 -32.28
N ASN A 201 -9.61 19.15 -32.06
CA ASN A 201 -10.26 19.21 -30.76
C ASN A 201 -9.51 18.38 -29.71
N PHE A 202 -9.61 18.83 -28.46
CA PHE A 202 -9.22 18.04 -27.30
C PHE A 202 -10.30 17.00 -26.99
N ALA A 203 -9.88 15.85 -26.50
CA ALA A 203 -10.75 14.80 -25.99
C ALA A 203 -10.25 14.37 -24.62
N ILE A 204 -11.17 13.97 -23.75
CA ILE A 204 -10.80 13.31 -22.50
C ILE A 204 -10.50 11.85 -22.79
N ALA A 205 -9.54 11.28 -22.05
CA ALA A 205 -9.31 9.85 -22.09
C ALA A 205 -10.61 9.13 -21.69
N PRO A 206 -11.04 8.07 -22.41
CA PRO A 206 -12.13 7.25 -21.94
C PRO A 206 -11.78 6.70 -20.55
N PRO A 207 -12.75 6.60 -19.62
CA PRO A 207 -12.48 5.99 -18.33
C PRO A 207 -11.95 4.57 -18.56
N PRO A 208 -10.90 4.14 -17.84
CA PRO A 208 -10.40 2.79 -17.97
C PRO A 208 -11.51 1.79 -17.68
N VAL A 209 -11.63 0.79 -18.57
CA VAL A 209 -12.65 -0.26 -18.46
C VAL A 209 -12.03 -1.42 -17.69
N ALA A 210 -12.74 -1.91 -16.68
CA ALA A 210 -12.35 -3.09 -15.92
C ALA A 210 -12.18 -4.30 -16.84
N ALA A 211 -10.99 -4.90 -16.81
CA ALA A 211 -10.65 -6.10 -17.56
C ALA A 211 -10.56 -7.34 -16.65
N PHE A 212 -10.21 -7.14 -15.38
CA PHE A 212 -10.00 -8.20 -14.41
C PHE A 212 -10.39 -7.75 -13.01
N THR A 213 -11.26 -8.49 -12.34
CA THR A 213 -11.58 -8.28 -10.92
C THR A 213 -10.81 -9.31 -10.09
N LEU A 214 -9.99 -8.85 -9.15
CA LEU A 214 -9.27 -9.69 -8.19
C LEU A 214 -10.03 -9.71 -6.87
N GLN A 215 -10.16 -10.89 -6.25
CA GLN A 215 -10.36 -11.01 -4.81
C GLN A 215 -9.05 -11.50 -4.18
N LEU A 216 -8.46 -10.67 -3.32
CA LEU A 216 -7.33 -11.03 -2.49
C LEU A 216 -7.81 -11.25 -1.05
N LEU A 217 -7.78 -12.50 -0.60
CA LEU A 217 -7.89 -12.84 0.81
C LEU A 217 -6.48 -12.88 1.39
N HIS A 218 -6.23 -12.09 2.42
CA HIS A 218 -4.88 -11.94 2.97
C HIS A 218 -4.89 -11.83 4.49
N PHE A 219 -3.73 -12.11 5.07
CA PHE A 219 -3.48 -12.04 6.50
C PHE A 219 -1.98 -12.16 6.80
N SER A 220 -1.55 -11.75 7.98
CA SER A 220 -0.18 -11.92 8.49
C SER A 220 -0.21 -12.29 9.97
N ASP A 221 0.95 -12.49 10.58
CA ASP A 221 1.11 -12.48 12.04
C ASP A 221 0.21 -13.51 12.75
N GLN A 222 0.05 -14.69 12.16
CA GLN A 222 -0.84 -15.71 12.68
C GLN A 222 -0.41 -16.21 14.06
N GLU A 223 0.91 -16.25 14.31
CA GLU A 223 1.52 -16.27 15.66
C GLU A 223 0.75 -17.07 16.72
N ALA A 224 0.31 -18.29 16.38
CA ALA A 224 -0.78 -18.94 17.09
C ALA A 224 -0.56 -19.01 18.62
N GLY A 225 -1.40 -18.28 19.36
CA GLY A 225 -1.49 -18.36 20.82
C GLY A 225 -2.56 -19.36 21.30
N ILE A 226 -2.83 -19.37 22.61
CA ILE A 226 -3.96 -20.13 23.16
C ILE A 226 -5.32 -19.70 22.56
N PRO A 227 -5.60 -18.40 22.31
CA PRO A 227 -6.83 -17.99 21.65
C PRO A 227 -7.02 -18.59 20.25
N ALA A 228 -5.94 -18.91 19.53
CA ALA A 228 -6.01 -19.54 18.21
C ALA A 228 -6.67 -20.93 18.24
N LEU A 229 -6.77 -21.58 19.40
CA LEU A 229 -7.53 -22.82 19.57
C LEU A 229 -9.05 -22.63 19.36
N ASP A 230 -9.56 -21.41 19.42
CA ASP A 230 -10.94 -21.09 19.06
C ASP A 230 -11.01 -20.23 17.80
N ASP A 231 -10.02 -19.38 17.57
CA ASP A 231 -10.01 -18.46 16.43
C ASP A 231 -9.64 -19.12 15.11
N ALA A 232 -8.71 -20.08 15.05
CA ALA A 232 -8.32 -20.72 13.78
C ALA A 232 -9.48 -21.49 13.10
N PRO A 233 -10.32 -22.28 13.82
CA PRO A 233 -11.52 -22.88 13.22
C PRO A 233 -12.51 -21.83 12.72
N ARG A 234 -12.74 -20.74 13.46
CA ARG A 234 -13.64 -19.65 13.05
C ARG A 234 -13.09 -18.87 11.86
N PHE A 235 -11.78 -18.65 11.82
CA PHE A 235 -11.07 -18.07 10.69
C PHE A 235 -11.29 -18.90 9.43
N SER A 236 -11.16 -20.23 9.51
CA SER A 236 -11.44 -21.11 8.37
C SER A 236 -12.87 -20.95 7.85
N ALA A 237 -13.85 -20.76 8.75
CA ALA A 237 -15.24 -20.53 8.40
C ALA A 237 -15.46 -19.19 7.69
N VAL A 238 -14.89 -18.10 8.23
CA VAL A 238 -14.93 -16.77 7.61
C VAL A 238 -14.27 -16.80 6.23
N LEU A 239 -13.08 -17.38 6.13
CA LEU A 239 -12.36 -17.52 4.87
C LEU A 239 -13.17 -18.31 3.84
N ALA A 240 -13.79 -19.43 4.24
CA ALA A 240 -14.64 -20.23 3.37
C ALA A 240 -15.89 -19.47 2.92
N ALA A 241 -16.51 -18.67 3.79
CA ALA A 241 -17.66 -17.83 3.44
C ALA A 241 -17.31 -16.77 2.40
N LEU A 242 -16.18 -16.08 2.57
CA LEU A 242 -15.72 -15.03 1.64
C LEU A 242 -15.26 -15.62 0.30
N LYS A 243 -14.54 -16.75 0.34
CA LYS A 243 -14.05 -17.44 -0.86
C LYS A 243 -15.20 -17.97 -1.72
N ASN A 244 -16.27 -18.44 -1.09
CA ASN A 244 -17.40 -19.08 -1.76
C ASN A 244 -18.67 -18.21 -1.77
N GLN A 245 -18.53 -16.89 -1.59
CA GLN A 245 -19.68 -15.98 -1.59
C GLN A 245 -20.42 -16.08 -2.93
N ASP A 246 -21.74 -16.27 -2.86
CA ASP A 246 -22.69 -16.27 -3.98
C ASP A 246 -23.91 -15.45 -3.53
N ALA A 247 -23.73 -14.12 -3.47
CA ALA A 247 -24.73 -13.21 -2.91
C ALA A 247 -25.99 -13.14 -3.77
N ASN A 248 -25.88 -13.43 -5.07
CA ASN A 248 -27.01 -13.41 -6.00
C ASN A 248 -27.73 -14.77 -6.10
N SER A 249 -27.17 -15.83 -5.50
CA SER A 249 -27.68 -17.21 -5.49
C SER A 249 -27.86 -17.81 -6.88
N ASP A 250 -26.96 -17.51 -7.81
CA ASP A 250 -26.97 -18.03 -9.18
C ASP A 250 -26.21 -19.36 -9.35
N GLY A 251 -25.57 -19.83 -8.28
CA GLY A 251 -24.79 -21.06 -8.23
C GLY A 251 -23.34 -20.90 -8.68
N GLN A 252 -22.86 -19.67 -8.88
CA GLN A 252 -21.47 -19.33 -9.15
C GLN A 252 -20.94 -18.44 -8.03
N VAL A 253 -19.65 -18.56 -7.75
CA VAL A 253 -18.99 -17.66 -6.79
C VAL A 253 -18.91 -16.25 -7.39
N ASP A 254 -19.22 -15.23 -6.59
CA ASP A 254 -19.19 -13.82 -6.98
C ASP A 254 -17.79 -13.41 -7.47
N PHE A 255 -16.74 -14.00 -6.89
CA PHE A 255 -15.34 -13.64 -7.15
C PHE A 255 -14.49 -14.87 -7.51
N ALA A 256 -14.62 -15.33 -8.76
CA ALA A 256 -13.89 -16.49 -9.26
C ALA A 256 -12.36 -16.34 -9.24
N ASN A 257 -11.85 -15.10 -9.32
CA ASN A 257 -10.42 -14.80 -9.30
C ASN A 257 -9.94 -14.55 -7.86
N THR A 258 -9.97 -15.59 -7.03
CA THR A 258 -9.59 -15.48 -5.61
C THR A 258 -8.17 -15.98 -5.37
N LEU A 259 -7.35 -15.16 -4.71
CA LEU A 259 -6.06 -15.52 -4.14
C LEU A 259 -6.14 -15.57 -2.60
N VAL A 260 -5.36 -16.46 -1.98
CA VAL A 260 -5.16 -16.53 -0.51
C VAL A 260 -3.67 -16.46 -0.22
N LEU A 261 -3.21 -15.34 0.35
CA LEU A 261 -1.79 -15.06 0.58
C LEU A 261 -1.52 -14.67 2.02
N SER A 262 -0.30 -14.94 2.51
CA SER A 262 0.11 -14.50 3.84
C SER A 262 1.47 -13.80 3.86
N SER A 263 1.56 -12.72 4.64
CA SER A 263 2.80 -11.95 4.78
C SER A 263 3.57 -12.28 6.05
N GLY A 264 3.88 -13.56 6.28
CA GLY A 264 4.82 -14.01 7.31
C GLY A 264 4.28 -14.14 8.74
N ASP A 265 5.15 -14.63 9.62
CA ASP A 265 4.85 -14.99 11.01
C ASP A 265 3.67 -15.97 11.11
N ALA A 266 3.72 -17.01 10.27
CA ALA A 266 2.75 -18.10 10.24
C ALA A 266 2.73 -18.89 11.55
N TYR A 267 3.83 -18.86 12.29
CA TYR A 267 3.98 -19.49 13.60
C TYR A 267 4.90 -18.65 14.51
N ILE A 268 4.72 -18.82 15.82
CA ILE A 268 5.61 -18.26 16.85
C ILE A 268 5.88 -19.31 17.93
N PRO A 269 7.07 -19.33 18.56
CA PRO A 269 7.29 -20.20 19.70
C PRO A 269 6.30 -19.93 20.82
N GLY A 270 5.67 -20.99 21.34
CA GLY A 270 4.66 -20.92 22.39
C GLY A 270 3.93 -22.24 22.60
N ALA A 271 2.91 -22.25 23.46
CA ALA A 271 2.17 -23.47 23.76
C ALA A 271 1.53 -24.11 22.53
N PHE A 272 0.97 -23.33 21.60
CA PHE A 272 0.38 -23.86 20.37
C PHE A 272 1.42 -24.59 19.52
N LEU A 273 2.50 -23.90 19.15
CA LEU A 273 3.63 -24.47 18.40
C LEU A 273 4.20 -25.71 19.08
N ASN A 274 4.37 -25.69 20.40
CA ASN A 274 4.93 -26.80 21.16
C ASN A 274 3.96 -27.99 21.26
N ALA A 275 2.66 -27.72 21.43
CA ALA A 275 1.61 -28.72 21.51
C ALA A 275 1.52 -29.57 20.24
N SER A 276 1.94 -29.04 19.09
CA SER A 276 2.05 -29.77 17.84
C SER A 276 2.97 -31.01 17.92
N SER A 277 3.97 -31.01 18.81
CA SER A 277 5.02 -32.04 18.82
C SER A 277 4.49 -33.45 19.07
N GLN A 278 3.54 -33.61 19.99
CA GLN A 278 2.95 -34.90 20.33
C GLN A 278 2.07 -35.48 19.20
N PRO A 279 1.02 -34.77 18.73
CA PRO A 279 0.14 -35.28 17.67
C PRO A 279 0.78 -35.30 16.28
N PHE A 280 1.68 -34.38 15.95
CA PHE A 280 2.19 -34.19 14.58
C PHE A 280 3.69 -34.47 14.43
N GLY A 281 4.40 -34.85 15.49
CA GLY A 281 5.80 -35.30 15.41
C GLY A 281 6.83 -34.20 15.27
N GLY A 282 6.46 -32.95 15.55
CA GLY A 282 7.38 -31.82 15.60
C GLY A 282 6.67 -30.53 16.01
N PRO A 283 7.39 -29.58 16.62
CA PRO A 283 6.84 -28.27 16.92
C PRO A 283 6.49 -27.54 15.61
N GLY A 284 5.40 -26.77 15.61
CA GLY A 284 5.00 -25.89 14.49
C GLY A 284 4.33 -26.59 13.30
N ARG A 285 4.27 -27.93 13.28
CA ARG A 285 3.67 -28.68 12.18
C ARG A 285 2.17 -28.45 12.08
N ALA A 286 1.48 -28.31 13.21
CA ALA A 286 0.07 -27.95 13.24
C ALA A 286 -0.18 -26.58 12.58
N ASP A 287 0.67 -25.59 12.85
CA ASP A 287 0.61 -24.27 12.23
C ASP A 287 0.68 -24.40 10.70
N ILE A 288 1.68 -25.10 10.15
CA ILE A 288 1.82 -25.30 8.71
C ILE A 288 0.67 -26.12 8.10
N LEU A 289 0.16 -27.13 8.82
CA LEU A 289 -1.00 -27.90 8.37
C LEU A 289 -2.24 -27.00 8.28
N ILE A 290 -2.50 -26.17 9.29
CA ILE A 290 -3.62 -25.22 9.26
C ILE A 290 -3.46 -24.26 8.08
N GLN A 291 -2.28 -23.67 7.85
CA GLN A 291 -2.04 -22.81 6.69
C GLN A 291 -2.29 -23.54 5.35
N SER A 292 -1.97 -24.83 5.30
CA SER A 292 -2.21 -25.65 4.10
C SER A 292 -3.71 -25.91 3.89
N GLU A 293 -4.46 -26.21 4.95
CA GLU A 293 -5.93 -26.39 4.88
C GLU A 293 -6.66 -25.09 4.55
N LEU A 294 -6.18 -23.94 5.04
CA LEU A 294 -6.68 -22.62 4.64
C LEU A 294 -6.45 -22.32 3.14
N GLY A 295 -5.64 -23.13 2.46
CA GLY A 295 -5.38 -23.01 1.02
C GLY A 295 -4.47 -21.84 0.67
N VAL A 296 -3.56 -21.47 1.56
CA VAL A 296 -2.56 -20.42 1.30
C VAL A 296 -1.69 -20.82 0.12
N GLN A 297 -1.48 -19.89 -0.81
CA GLN A 297 -0.78 -20.16 -2.06
C GLN A 297 0.69 -19.76 -2.03
N ALA A 298 1.06 -18.78 -1.19
CA ALA A 298 2.43 -18.38 -0.92
C ALA A 298 2.48 -17.61 0.42
N ILE A 299 3.61 -17.73 1.12
CA ILE A 299 3.88 -17.00 2.37
C ILE A 299 5.20 -16.24 2.23
N SER A 300 5.31 -14.98 2.66
CA SER A 300 6.63 -14.35 2.84
C SER A 300 7.26 -14.73 4.17
N PHE A 301 8.60 -14.72 4.28
CA PHE A 301 9.23 -14.88 5.58
C PHE A 301 8.98 -13.65 6.48
N GLY A 302 8.49 -13.88 7.70
CA GLY A 302 8.54 -12.95 8.82
C GLY A 302 9.73 -13.23 9.74
N ASN A 303 9.76 -12.58 10.90
CA ASN A 303 10.87 -12.78 11.85
C ASN A 303 10.69 -14.03 12.71
N HIS A 304 9.47 -14.36 13.11
CA HIS A 304 9.20 -15.45 14.04
C HIS A 304 9.42 -16.83 13.40
N GLU A 305 9.45 -16.91 12.07
CA GLU A 305 9.95 -18.10 11.38
C GLU A 305 11.33 -18.54 11.88
N PHE A 306 12.22 -17.60 12.20
CA PHE A 306 13.63 -17.85 12.53
C PHE A 306 13.92 -17.93 14.03
N ASP A 307 12.92 -17.81 14.91
CA ASP A 307 13.14 -17.69 16.36
C ASP A 307 13.85 -18.91 16.95
N LEU A 308 13.52 -20.10 16.43
CA LEU A 308 14.12 -21.37 16.83
C LEU A 308 15.19 -21.87 15.84
N GLY A 309 15.69 -20.95 15.00
CA GLY A 309 16.75 -21.20 14.03
C GLY A 309 16.31 -21.88 12.74
N THR A 310 17.23 -21.90 11.77
CA THR A 310 16.98 -22.32 10.38
C THR A 310 16.67 -23.82 10.23
N SER A 311 17.09 -24.66 11.19
CA SER A 311 16.76 -26.08 11.17
C SER A 311 15.28 -26.34 11.45
N LEU A 312 14.61 -25.54 12.29
CA LEU A 312 13.17 -25.70 12.48
C LEU A 312 12.42 -25.30 11.21
N VAL A 313 12.77 -24.18 10.60
CA VAL A 313 12.22 -23.74 9.31
C VAL A 313 12.31 -24.87 8.29
N ALA A 314 13.50 -25.46 8.09
CA ALA A 314 13.68 -26.56 7.14
C ALA A 314 12.79 -27.78 7.46
N ASN A 315 12.68 -28.15 8.75
CA ASN A 315 11.84 -29.25 9.20
C ASN A 315 10.34 -29.01 8.99
N LEU A 316 9.90 -27.75 9.00
CA LEU A 316 8.52 -27.36 8.75
C LEU A 316 8.21 -27.32 7.26
N LEU A 317 9.15 -26.93 6.40
CA LEU A 317 8.92 -26.92 4.95
C LEU A 317 8.95 -28.32 4.33
N GLN A 318 9.72 -29.25 4.91
CA GLN A 318 9.95 -30.57 4.31
C GLN A 318 9.00 -31.67 4.83
N PRO A 319 8.67 -32.66 3.98
CA PRO A 319 7.94 -33.84 4.42
C PRO A 319 8.76 -34.69 5.41
N ALA A 320 8.06 -35.34 6.33
CA ALA A 320 8.64 -36.35 7.22
C ALA A 320 7.80 -37.63 7.23
N LEU A 321 8.47 -38.78 7.30
CA LEU A 321 7.80 -40.08 7.38
C LEU A 321 7.07 -40.25 8.72
N ALA A 322 5.99 -41.02 8.70
CA ALA A 322 5.35 -41.51 9.91
C ALA A 322 6.35 -42.29 10.78
N ASN A 323 6.16 -42.24 12.10
CA ASN A 323 6.90 -43.08 13.05
C ASN A 323 5.92 -43.84 13.96
N ALA A 324 6.43 -44.53 14.98
CA ALA A 324 5.62 -45.36 15.86
C ALA A 324 4.54 -44.60 16.66
N THR A 325 4.69 -43.28 16.82
CA THR A 325 3.84 -42.45 17.68
C THR A 325 3.16 -41.29 16.95
N THR A 326 3.62 -40.93 15.73
CA THR A 326 3.09 -39.75 15.00
C THR A 326 2.87 -40.05 13.52
N PRO A 327 1.86 -39.43 12.87
CA PRO A 327 1.57 -39.60 11.45
C PRO A 327 2.68 -39.02 10.57
N ALA A 328 2.59 -39.31 9.27
CA ALA A 328 3.44 -38.67 8.28
C ALA A 328 3.10 -37.18 8.19
N TYR A 329 4.12 -36.36 7.97
CA TYR A 329 3.99 -34.92 7.78
C TYR A 329 4.25 -34.59 6.31
N PRO A 330 3.32 -33.92 5.59
CA PRO A 330 3.46 -33.64 4.18
C PRO A 330 4.46 -32.50 3.87
N GLY A 331 4.86 -31.70 4.85
CA GLY A 331 5.55 -30.44 4.60
C GLY A 331 4.57 -29.30 4.31
N ALA A 332 5.10 -28.13 3.95
CA ALA A 332 4.28 -26.99 3.55
C ALA A 332 3.69 -27.20 2.15
N ALA A 333 2.40 -26.89 1.96
CA ALA A 333 1.72 -26.97 0.67
C ALA A 333 2.00 -25.76 -0.25
N PHE A 334 2.80 -24.79 0.22
CA PHE A 334 3.09 -23.51 -0.42
C PHE A 334 4.60 -23.21 -0.37
N PRO A 335 5.12 -22.35 -1.26
CA PRO A 335 6.46 -21.81 -1.14
C PRO A 335 6.53 -20.70 -0.08
N TYR A 336 7.71 -20.54 0.51
CA TYR A 336 8.09 -19.34 1.25
C TYR A 336 8.88 -18.38 0.36
N LEU A 337 8.58 -17.09 0.46
CA LEU A 337 9.14 -16.04 -0.39
C LEU A 337 9.96 -15.03 0.40
N SER A 338 11.17 -14.72 -0.08
CA SER A 338 11.93 -13.54 0.35
C SER A 338 13.08 -13.29 -0.62
N GLY A 339 13.09 -12.13 -1.27
CA GLY A 339 14.11 -11.75 -2.25
C GLY A 339 15.34 -11.10 -1.64
N ASN A 340 15.16 -10.37 -0.53
CA ASN A 340 16.24 -9.65 0.16
C ASN A 340 16.95 -10.48 1.25
N LEU A 341 16.67 -11.80 1.30
CA LEU A 341 17.41 -12.78 2.11
C LEU A 341 18.21 -13.73 1.21
N ASN A 342 19.45 -14.03 1.62
CA ASN A 342 20.32 -14.96 0.92
C ASN A 342 20.54 -16.24 1.74
N PHE A 343 19.92 -17.32 1.32
CA PHE A 343 19.95 -18.61 2.00
C PHE A 343 21.16 -19.49 1.64
N ALA A 344 21.98 -19.10 0.64
CA ALA A 344 23.04 -19.96 0.08
C ALA A 344 24.11 -20.38 1.10
N THR A 345 24.29 -19.59 2.16
CA THR A 345 25.26 -19.80 3.24
C THR A 345 24.71 -20.60 4.42
N ASP A 346 23.41 -20.90 4.44
CA ASP A 346 22.77 -21.69 5.50
C ASP A 346 22.62 -23.16 5.10
N ALA A 347 23.15 -24.07 5.92
CA ALA A 347 23.16 -25.50 5.60
C ALA A 347 21.77 -26.16 5.64
N SER A 348 20.83 -25.60 6.42
CA SER A 348 19.48 -26.15 6.54
C SER A 348 18.59 -25.70 5.37
N LEU A 349 18.73 -24.43 4.95
CA LEU A 349 17.83 -23.78 3.99
C LEU A 349 18.35 -23.75 2.55
N ALA A 350 19.67 -23.74 2.32
CA ALA A 350 20.21 -23.77 0.96
C ALA A 350 19.64 -24.91 0.08
N PRO A 351 19.40 -26.14 0.57
CA PRO A 351 18.78 -27.21 -0.22
C PRO A 351 17.31 -26.98 -0.61
N LEU A 352 16.64 -26.00 -0.01
CA LEU A 352 15.24 -25.67 -0.25
C LEU A 352 15.06 -24.55 -1.27
N VAL A 353 16.13 -23.81 -1.58
CA VAL A 353 16.09 -22.72 -2.55
C VAL A 353 15.83 -23.26 -3.95
N THR A 354 14.93 -22.60 -4.68
CA THR A 354 14.62 -22.86 -6.08
C THR A 354 14.65 -21.54 -6.87
N ALA A 355 14.56 -21.60 -8.20
CA ALA A 355 14.56 -20.41 -9.03
C ALA A 355 13.30 -19.55 -8.78
N ALA A 356 13.46 -18.22 -8.84
CA ALA A 356 12.35 -17.28 -8.72
C ALA A 356 11.41 -17.33 -9.95
N GLY A 357 10.20 -16.79 -9.79
CA GLY A 357 9.21 -16.65 -10.87
C GLY A 357 8.61 -17.97 -11.38
N GLN A 358 8.71 -19.06 -10.60
CA GLN A 358 8.02 -20.32 -10.89
C GLN A 358 6.57 -20.28 -10.39
N GLU A 359 5.71 -21.09 -11.00
CA GLU A 359 4.32 -21.25 -10.55
C GLU A 359 4.28 -21.82 -9.12
N ALA A 360 3.65 -21.11 -8.18
CA ALA A 360 3.69 -21.42 -6.75
C ALA A 360 3.23 -22.85 -6.44
N SER A 361 2.19 -23.33 -7.13
CA SER A 361 1.65 -24.69 -7.00
C SER A 361 2.64 -25.82 -7.37
N THR A 362 3.74 -25.49 -8.05
CA THR A 362 4.77 -26.46 -8.49
C THR A 362 5.98 -26.52 -7.57
N ILE A 363 6.08 -25.59 -6.62
CA ILE A 363 7.22 -25.45 -5.69
C ILE A 363 6.80 -25.48 -4.20
N PRO A 364 5.88 -26.37 -3.76
CA PRO A 364 5.51 -26.47 -2.34
C PRO A 364 6.73 -26.83 -1.48
N GLY A 365 6.84 -26.21 -0.30
CA GLY A 365 7.94 -26.44 0.64
C GLY A 365 9.31 -25.95 0.13
N LYS A 366 9.33 -25.09 -0.90
CA LYS A 366 10.54 -24.46 -1.43
C LYS A 366 10.65 -23.00 -0.99
N ILE A 367 11.86 -22.46 -1.15
CA ILE A 367 12.20 -21.07 -0.89
C ILE A 367 12.53 -20.40 -2.24
N ALA A 368 11.95 -19.22 -2.50
CA ALA A 368 12.23 -18.43 -3.70
C ALA A 368 12.16 -16.93 -3.39
N ALA A 369 12.70 -16.07 -4.27
CA ALA A 369 12.51 -14.61 -4.15
C ALA A 369 11.07 -14.20 -4.53
N SER A 370 10.54 -14.82 -5.58
CA SER A 370 9.22 -14.56 -6.13
C SER A 370 8.62 -15.83 -6.74
N SER A 371 7.31 -15.81 -6.98
CA SER A 371 6.56 -16.85 -7.66
C SER A 371 5.49 -16.25 -8.57
N VAL A 372 4.82 -17.10 -9.34
CA VAL A 372 3.66 -16.76 -10.17
C VAL A 372 2.46 -17.56 -9.67
N ILE A 373 1.28 -16.94 -9.67
CA ILE A 373 0.02 -17.62 -9.40
C ILE A 373 -0.90 -17.42 -10.61
N THR A 374 -1.39 -18.53 -11.17
CA THR A 374 -2.36 -18.51 -12.27
C THR A 374 -3.78 -18.71 -11.74
N VAL A 375 -4.68 -17.76 -12.00
CA VAL A 375 -6.12 -17.83 -11.66
C VAL A 375 -6.99 -17.57 -12.88
N ASN A 376 -7.84 -18.54 -13.25
CA ASN A 376 -8.72 -18.48 -14.43
C ASN A 376 -8.03 -18.03 -15.73
N GLY A 377 -6.74 -18.37 -15.90
CA GLY A 377 -5.93 -18.03 -17.07
C GLY A 377 -5.14 -16.72 -16.95
N GLU A 378 -5.40 -15.89 -15.94
CA GLU A 378 -4.61 -14.70 -15.61
C GLU A 378 -3.44 -15.06 -14.71
N ARG A 379 -2.26 -14.49 -14.99
CA ARG A 379 -1.02 -14.75 -14.24
C ARG A 379 -0.65 -13.52 -13.42
N ILE A 380 -0.47 -13.74 -12.12
CA ILE A 380 -0.14 -12.69 -11.14
C ILE A 380 1.25 -12.99 -10.56
N GLY A 381 2.12 -12.00 -10.58
CA GLY A 381 3.42 -12.06 -9.94
C GLY A 381 3.31 -11.87 -8.42
N VAL A 382 4.04 -12.66 -7.63
CA VAL A 382 4.09 -12.51 -6.17
C VAL A 382 5.55 -12.45 -5.72
N VAL A 383 5.97 -11.33 -5.13
CA VAL A 383 7.33 -11.09 -4.64
C VAL A 383 7.33 -11.07 -3.11
N GLY A 384 8.33 -11.68 -2.47
CA GLY A 384 8.46 -11.67 -1.01
C GLY A 384 9.56 -10.73 -0.53
N ALA A 385 9.34 -10.04 0.59
CA ALA A 385 10.36 -9.24 1.26
C ALA A 385 10.25 -9.35 2.79
N THR A 386 11.40 -9.41 3.46
CA THR A 386 11.50 -9.60 4.92
C THR A 386 12.28 -8.45 5.54
N THR A 387 11.92 -8.05 6.77
CA THR A 387 12.59 -6.96 7.48
C THR A 387 14.13 -7.11 7.50
N PRO A 388 14.90 -6.10 7.06
CA PRO A 388 16.36 -6.15 7.19
C PRO A 388 16.86 -6.11 8.65
N THR A 389 15.96 -5.85 9.61
CA THR A 389 16.27 -5.91 11.04
C THR A 389 16.32 -7.33 11.61
N LEU A 390 16.00 -8.36 10.80
CA LEU A 390 15.86 -9.77 11.20
C LEU A 390 17.00 -10.27 12.08
N GLY A 391 18.26 -9.97 11.73
CA GLY A 391 19.45 -10.41 12.47
C GLY A 391 19.58 -9.84 13.89
N SER A 392 18.78 -8.83 14.24
CA SER A 392 18.73 -8.22 15.58
C SER A 392 17.52 -8.64 16.40
N ILE A 393 16.49 -9.21 15.76
CA ILE A 393 15.21 -9.53 16.41
C ILE A 393 14.87 -11.03 16.43
N SER A 394 15.59 -11.86 15.67
CA SER A 394 15.41 -13.31 15.63
C SER A 394 16.76 -14.05 15.48
N SER A 395 16.74 -15.34 15.12
CA SER A 395 17.92 -16.21 15.04
C SER A 395 18.15 -16.80 13.62
N PRO A 396 18.38 -15.97 12.59
CA PRO A 396 18.50 -16.42 11.19
C PRO A 396 19.82 -17.17 10.87
N GLY A 397 20.71 -17.36 11.84
CA GLY A 397 21.97 -18.09 11.64
C GLY A 397 22.87 -17.40 10.62
N THR A 398 23.24 -18.12 9.56
CA THR A 398 24.12 -17.62 8.49
C THR A 398 23.37 -17.13 7.25
N VAL A 399 22.04 -17.02 7.29
CA VAL A 399 21.25 -16.40 6.21
C VAL A 399 21.70 -14.95 6.04
N GLY A 400 22.10 -14.58 4.82
CA GLY A 400 22.45 -13.21 4.48
C GLY A 400 21.21 -12.31 4.47
N ILE A 401 21.36 -11.09 4.93
CA ILE A 401 20.29 -10.10 5.04
C ILE A 401 20.71 -8.85 4.27
N SER A 402 19.86 -8.35 3.38
CA SER A 402 20.09 -7.11 2.63
C SER A 402 18.86 -6.19 2.71
N PRO A 403 19.04 -4.85 2.68
CA PRO A 403 20.29 -4.13 2.84
C PRO A 403 20.80 -4.16 4.28
N THR A 404 22.11 -3.97 4.46
CA THR A 404 22.70 -3.66 5.78
C THR A 404 23.71 -2.51 5.66
N PRO A 405 23.77 -1.58 6.62
CA PRO A 405 22.93 -1.47 7.82
C PRO A 405 21.49 -1.06 7.50
N PHE A 406 20.57 -1.40 8.41
CA PHE A 406 19.18 -0.95 8.37
C PHE A 406 18.63 -0.87 9.81
N GLY A 407 18.17 0.32 10.22
CA GLY A 407 17.62 0.55 11.55
C GLY A 407 16.12 0.29 11.68
N GLY A 408 15.63 0.16 12.92
CA GLY A 408 14.19 0.11 13.22
C GLY A 408 13.44 1.43 12.97
N SER A 409 14.15 2.51 12.65
CA SER A 409 13.58 3.75 12.13
C SER A 409 14.47 4.18 10.95
N PRO A 410 14.25 3.59 9.77
CA PRO A 410 15.17 3.72 8.65
C PRO A 410 15.17 5.14 8.09
N THR A 411 16.33 5.59 7.65
CA THR A 411 16.52 6.82 6.87
C THR A 411 16.00 6.65 5.44
N SER A 412 15.79 7.76 4.72
CA SER A 412 15.41 7.70 3.30
C SER A 412 16.40 6.88 2.46
N ALA A 413 17.71 6.97 2.74
CA ALA A 413 18.72 6.20 2.01
C ALA A 413 18.62 4.68 2.30
N GLU A 414 18.29 4.29 3.53
CA GLU A 414 18.04 2.88 3.86
C GLU A 414 16.76 2.35 3.20
N LEU A 415 15.70 3.17 3.16
CA LEU A 415 14.46 2.86 2.44
C LEU A 415 14.68 2.72 0.93
N ASP A 416 15.48 3.63 0.34
CA ASP A 416 15.83 3.58 -1.08
C ASP A 416 16.67 2.33 -1.40
N ALA A 417 17.57 1.92 -0.50
CA ALA A 417 18.34 0.70 -0.65
C ALA A 417 17.46 -0.56 -0.57
N LEU A 418 16.51 -0.61 0.36
CA LEU A 418 15.56 -1.73 0.45
C LEU A 418 14.63 -1.77 -0.78
N ALA A 419 14.13 -0.62 -1.22
CA ALA A 419 13.32 -0.53 -2.44
C ALA A 419 14.11 -1.01 -3.67
N ALA A 420 15.40 -0.73 -3.76
CA ALA A 420 16.25 -1.20 -4.86
C ALA A 420 16.41 -2.73 -4.88
N GLU A 421 16.54 -3.38 -3.72
CA GLU A 421 16.57 -4.86 -3.62
C GLU A 421 15.25 -5.46 -4.11
N ILE A 422 14.12 -4.97 -3.59
CA ILE A 422 12.78 -5.44 -3.98
C ILE A 422 12.51 -5.19 -5.46
N GLN A 423 12.87 -4.01 -5.97
CA GLN A 423 12.68 -3.66 -7.38
C GLN A 423 13.45 -4.59 -8.31
N ALA A 424 14.65 -5.03 -7.92
CA ALA A 424 15.42 -5.98 -8.72
C ALA A 424 14.68 -7.32 -8.88
N ASP A 425 13.99 -7.79 -7.85
CA ASP A 425 13.17 -9.01 -7.91
C ASP A 425 11.89 -8.82 -8.74
N VAL A 426 11.23 -7.66 -8.63
CA VAL A 426 10.08 -7.29 -9.47
C VAL A 426 10.49 -7.26 -10.94
N ASP A 427 11.57 -6.57 -11.27
CA ASP A 427 12.09 -6.45 -12.63
C ASP A 427 12.50 -7.82 -13.20
N ALA A 428 13.16 -8.66 -12.39
CA ALA A 428 13.55 -10.01 -12.79
C ALA A 428 12.33 -10.90 -13.05
N LEU A 429 11.28 -10.81 -12.21
CA LEU A 429 10.04 -11.55 -12.35
C LEU A 429 9.32 -11.19 -13.66
N LEU A 430 9.16 -9.90 -13.92
CA LEU A 430 8.49 -9.38 -15.12
C LEU A 430 9.31 -9.65 -16.39
N ALA A 431 10.64 -9.53 -16.33
CA ALA A 431 11.52 -9.85 -17.45
C ALA A 431 11.45 -11.35 -17.83
N ALA A 432 11.32 -12.24 -16.84
CA ALA A 432 11.15 -13.67 -17.08
C ALA A 432 9.73 -14.05 -17.53
N ASN A 433 8.73 -13.21 -17.26
CA ASN A 433 7.32 -13.45 -17.52
C ASN A 433 6.66 -12.22 -18.17
N PRO A 434 6.94 -11.94 -19.46
CA PRO A 434 6.53 -10.70 -20.14
C PRO A 434 5.02 -10.54 -20.33
N ASP A 435 4.24 -11.58 -20.03
CA ASP A 435 2.78 -11.60 -20.04
C ASP A 435 2.16 -11.21 -18.69
N ILE A 436 2.96 -11.07 -17.62
CA ILE A 436 2.48 -10.60 -16.32
C ILE A 436 2.49 -9.07 -16.30
N ASN A 437 1.37 -8.48 -15.89
CA ASN A 437 1.22 -7.04 -15.66
C ASN A 437 0.57 -6.70 -14.31
N LYS A 438 0.46 -7.69 -13.40
CA LYS A 438 -0.09 -7.54 -12.06
C LYS A 438 0.88 -8.14 -11.05
N VAL A 439 1.32 -7.38 -10.06
CA VAL A 439 2.32 -7.79 -9.07
C VAL A 439 1.87 -7.48 -7.66
N ILE A 440 1.93 -8.49 -6.79
CA ILE A 440 1.66 -8.39 -5.36
C ILE A 440 2.98 -8.56 -4.60
N LEU A 441 3.28 -7.63 -3.70
CA LEU A 441 4.39 -7.71 -2.76
C LEU A 441 3.88 -8.22 -1.40
N LEU A 442 4.38 -9.37 -0.96
CA LEU A 442 4.22 -9.88 0.40
C LEU A 442 5.39 -9.38 1.25
N SER A 443 5.12 -8.35 2.06
CA SER A 443 6.14 -7.62 2.82
C SER A 443 5.95 -7.80 4.32
N HIS A 444 7.03 -8.11 5.04
CA HIS A 444 7.00 -8.25 6.49
C HIS A 444 8.05 -7.35 7.16
N MET A 445 7.76 -6.06 7.35
CA MET A 445 8.74 -5.06 7.80
C MET A 445 8.70 -4.70 9.28
N GLN A 446 7.81 -5.30 10.07
CA GLN A 446 7.58 -5.01 11.50
C GLN A 446 6.85 -3.69 11.78
N GLN A 447 6.83 -2.77 10.83
CA GLN A 447 6.24 -1.45 10.98
C GLN A 447 5.64 -1.01 9.65
N ILE A 448 4.31 -0.96 9.58
CA ILE A 448 3.56 -0.56 8.39
C ILE A 448 3.99 0.79 7.76
N ALA A 449 4.61 1.67 8.55
CA ALA A 449 5.17 2.93 8.06
C ALA A 449 6.29 2.70 7.02
N ILE A 450 7.05 1.60 7.14
CA ILE A 450 8.07 1.21 6.16
C ILE A 450 7.39 0.80 4.85
N GLU A 451 6.36 -0.05 4.88
CA GLU A 451 5.61 -0.42 3.67
C GLU A 451 4.95 0.78 2.99
N LYS A 452 4.41 1.75 3.75
CA LYS A 452 3.86 3.00 3.21
C LYS A 452 4.92 3.82 2.46
N GLU A 453 6.15 3.87 2.98
CA GLU A 453 7.27 4.54 2.33
C GLU A 453 7.82 3.74 1.14
N LEU A 454 7.81 2.40 1.20
CA LEU A 454 8.21 1.54 0.08
C LEU A 454 7.25 1.69 -1.11
N ALA A 455 5.95 1.81 -0.85
CA ALA A 455 4.94 2.00 -1.90
C ALA A 455 5.31 3.16 -2.85
N THR A 456 5.82 4.27 -2.33
CA THR A 456 6.16 5.47 -3.14
C THR A 456 7.52 5.37 -3.86
N ARG A 457 8.30 4.31 -3.61
CA ARG A 457 9.65 4.11 -4.13
C ARG A 457 9.76 3.01 -5.19
N LEU A 458 8.78 2.12 -5.21
CA LEU A 458 8.70 0.99 -6.13
C LEU A 458 8.01 1.40 -7.44
N GLN A 459 8.21 0.58 -8.47
CA GLN A 459 7.55 0.65 -9.77
C GLN A 459 6.99 -0.73 -10.11
N ASN A 460 5.83 -0.78 -10.77
CA ASN A 460 5.19 -2.04 -11.22
C ASN A 460 4.85 -3.01 -10.07
N VAL A 461 4.57 -2.47 -8.88
CA VAL A 461 3.93 -3.21 -7.77
C VAL A 461 2.55 -2.62 -7.60
N ASP A 462 1.51 -3.45 -7.59
CA ASP A 462 0.12 -2.97 -7.52
C ASP A 462 -0.45 -3.07 -6.11
N ILE A 463 -0.15 -4.16 -5.42
CA ILE A 463 -0.66 -4.42 -4.07
C ILE A 463 0.50 -4.77 -3.13
N ILE A 464 0.54 -4.14 -1.96
CA ILE A 464 1.43 -4.53 -0.85
C ILE A 464 0.59 -5.15 0.26
N VAL A 465 0.84 -6.41 0.58
CA VAL A 465 0.31 -7.06 1.78
C VAL A 465 1.37 -6.92 2.86
N ALA A 466 1.15 -6.02 3.81
CA ALA A 466 2.09 -5.78 4.92
C ALA A 466 1.98 -6.86 6.00
N GLY A 467 2.95 -6.90 6.92
CA GLY A 467 3.01 -7.85 8.03
C GLY A 467 4.06 -7.46 9.08
N GLY A 468 3.95 -8.04 10.27
CA GLY A 468 4.87 -7.84 11.40
C GLY A 468 4.52 -6.68 12.32
N SER A 469 3.57 -5.84 11.94
CA SER A 469 3.17 -4.67 12.74
C SER A 469 1.83 -4.85 13.46
N ASN A 470 1.09 -5.92 13.15
CA ASN A 470 -0.26 -6.20 13.66
C ASN A 470 -1.23 -5.03 13.44
N THR A 471 -0.98 -4.18 12.44
CA THR A 471 -1.76 -2.97 12.25
C THR A 471 -3.09 -3.31 11.62
N LEU A 472 -4.16 -3.16 12.40
CA LEU A 472 -5.53 -3.31 11.93
C LEU A 472 -5.93 -2.11 11.07
N LEU A 473 -5.77 -2.25 9.75
CA LEU A 473 -6.44 -1.38 8.79
C LEU A 473 -7.89 -1.83 8.67
N ALA A 474 -8.82 -0.88 8.82
CA ALA A 474 -10.25 -1.11 8.69
C ALA A 474 -10.93 0.16 8.17
N ASP A 475 -12.22 0.11 7.90
CA ASP A 475 -13.04 1.29 7.65
C ASP A 475 -14.33 1.31 8.49
N SER A 476 -15.17 2.32 8.29
CA SER A 476 -16.38 2.52 9.10
C SER A 476 -17.47 1.46 8.92
N THR A 477 -17.36 0.63 7.88
CA THR A 477 -18.31 -0.45 7.58
C THR A 477 -17.89 -1.79 8.19
N ASP A 478 -16.63 -1.91 8.64
CA ASP A 478 -16.10 -3.12 9.25
C ASP A 478 -16.65 -3.36 10.67
N ILE A 479 -16.99 -4.61 10.96
CA ILE A 479 -17.37 -5.06 12.30
C ILE A 479 -16.11 -5.54 13.02
N LEU A 480 -15.59 -4.70 13.92
CA LEU A 480 -14.40 -5.03 14.71
C LEU A 480 -14.77 -5.85 15.95
N ARG A 481 -13.81 -6.68 16.40
CA ARG A 481 -13.90 -7.40 17.67
C ARG A 481 -13.98 -6.41 18.84
N SER A 482 -14.62 -6.86 19.92
CA SER A 482 -14.79 -6.04 21.12
C SER A 482 -13.45 -5.62 21.72
N GLY A 483 -13.19 -4.31 21.72
CA GLY A 483 -11.99 -3.70 22.30
C GLY A 483 -10.95 -3.28 21.25
N ASP A 484 -11.08 -3.77 20.02
CA ASP A 484 -10.20 -3.40 18.93
C ASP A 484 -10.60 -2.03 18.37
N THR A 485 -9.63 -1.33 17.81
CA THR A 485 -9.83 -0.01 17.20
C THR A 485 -9.09 0.06 15.89
N GLN A 486 -9.69 0.71 14.89
CA GLN A 486 -9.05 1.02 13.60
C GLN A 486 -7.73 1.77 13.82
N GLN A 487 -6.66 1.31 13.18
CA GLN A 487 -5.30 1.91 13.26
C GLN A 487 -4.87 2.55 11.93
N GLY A 488 -5.69 2.44 10.88
CA GLY A 488 -5.56 3.14 9.61
C GLY A 488 -6.68 2.74 8.65
N ASP A 489 -6.78 3.43 7.51
CA ASP A 489 -7.81 3.15 6.50
C ASP A 489 -7.48 1.90 5.69
N TYR A 490 -8.51 1.09 5.41
CA TYR A 490 -8.42 -0.08 4.55
C TYR A 490 -9.05 0.18 3.16
N PRO A 491 -8.38 -0.20 2.05
CA PRO A 491 -6.93 -0.26 1.95
C PRO A 491 -6.33 1.15 2.06
N PHE A 492 -5.05 1.23 2.34
CA PHE A 492 -4.31 2.49 2.18
C PHE A 492 -3.92 2.65 0.71
N PHE A 493 -4.59 3.54 -0.02
CA PHE A 493 -4.21 3.91 -1.38
C PHE A 493 -3.11 4.97 -1.40
N THR A 494 -2.14 4.79 -2.29
CA THR A 494 -1.10 5.79 -2.60
C THR A 494 -0.66 5.63 -4.06
N THR A 495 0.38 6.35 -4.48
CA THR A 495 0.99 6.17 -5.80
C THR A 495 2.41 5.64 -5.70
N ASP A 496 2.78 4.82 -6.68
CA ASP A 496 4.14 4.35 -6.92
C ASP A 496 5.04 5.48 -7.42
N LYS A 497 6.31 5.16 -7.70
CA LYS A 497 7.32 6.11 -8.18
C LYS A 497 6.97 6.74 -9.55
N ASP A 498 6.16 6.06 -10.36
CA ASP A 498 5.72 6.51 -11.69
C ASP A 498 4.33 7.18 -11.64
N GLY A 499 3.73 7.30 -10.46
CA GLY A 499 2.41 7.90 -10.26
C GLY A 499 1.23 6.93 -10.46
N LYS A 500 1.48 5.63 -10.61
CA LYS A 500 0.41 4.60 -10.69
C LYS A 500 -0.13 4.28 -9.31
N THR A 501 -1.40 3.91 -9.19
CA THR A 501 -1.99 3.60 -7.89
C THR A 501 -1.49 2.28 -7.32
N ILE A 502 -1.15 2.28 -6.02
CA ILE A 502 -0.88 1.10 -5.19
C ILE A 502 -1.92 1.00 -4.07
N ALA A 503 -2.36 -0.21 -3.77
CA ALA A 503 -3.11 -0.53 -2.57
C ALA A 503 -2.21 -1.23 -1.53
N LEU A 504 -2.16 -0.70 -0.32
CA LEU A 504 -1.53 -1.37 0.82
C LEU A 504 -2.61 -1.91 1.77
N VAL A 505 -2.50 -3.18 2.12
CA VAL A 505 -3.43 -3.87 3.02
C VAL A 505 -2.69 -4.52 4.19
N ASN A 506 -3.37 -4.60 5.34
CA ASN A 506 -2.94 -5.36 6.51
C ASN A 506 -4.14 -5.62 7.42
N THR A 507 -4.04 -6.62 8.29
CA THR A 507 -5.00 -6.85 9.39
C THR A 507 -4.24 -7.13 10.69
N ASP A 508 -4.94 -7.21 11.81
CA ASP A 508 -4.35 -7.77 13.04
C ASP A 508 -4.05 -9.28 12.86
N GLY A 509 -3.17 -9.81 13.69
CA GLY A 509 -2.67 -11.17 13.66
C GLY A 509 -3.55 -12.19 14.39
N ASN A 510 -2.96 -13.28 14.88
CA ASN A 510 -3.57 -14.29 15.77
C ASN A 510 -4.91 -14.87 15.27
N TYR A 511 -5.08 -15.05 13.95
CA TYR A 511 -6.33 -15.52 13.33
C TYR A 511 -7.55 -14.64 13.65
N GLN A 512 -7.36 -13.38 14.06
CA GLN A 512 -8.45 -12.53 14.53
C GLN A 512 -9.29 -11.94 13.40
N TYR A 513 -8.68 -11.71 12.23
CA TYR A 513 -9.32 -11.11 11.07
C TYR A 513 -8.86 -11.78 9.77
N VAL A 514 -9.79 -11.96 8.83
CA VAL A 514 -9.48 -12.21 7.42
C VAL A 514 -9.54 -10.87 6.68
N GLY A 515 -8.44 -10.45 6.06
CA GLY A 515 -8.44 -9.30 5.18
C GLY A 515 -9.00 -9.66 3.80
N ARG A 516 -9.86 -8.81 3.25
CA ARG A 516 -10.42 -9.00 1.90
C ARG A 516 -10.28 -7.72 1.08
N LEU A 517 -9.61 -7.80 -0.05
CA LEU A 517 -9.56 -6.74 -1.05
C LEU A 517 -10.15 -7.25 -2.35
N VAL A 518 -11.32 -6.72 -2.72
CA VAL A 518 -11.91 -6.88 -4.05
C VAL A 518 -11.65 -5.60 -4.83
N ILE A 519 -10.88 -5.71 -5.91
CA ILE A 519 -10.46 -4.56 -6.71
C ILE A 519 -10.33 -4.91 -8.18
N GLU A 520 -10.66 -3.98 -9.06
CA GLU A 520 -10.55 -4.12 -10.50
C GLU A 520 -9.24 -3.57 -11.05
N PHE A 521 -8.76 -4.23 -12.09
CA PHE A 521 -7.63 -3.83 -12.91
C PHE A 521 -8.11 -3.51 -14.32
N ASP A 522 -7.49 -2.52 -14.95
CA ASP A 522 -7.64 -2.30 -16.39
C ASP A 522 -6.86 -3.34 -17.22
N ALA A 523 -6.94 -3.23 -18.55
CA ALA A 523 -6.27 -4.14 -19.47
C ALA A 523 -4.73 -4.06 -19.42
N ASP A 524 -4.19 -2.92 -18.99
CA ASP A 524 -2.75 -2.69 -18.83
C ASP A 524 -2.23 -3.16 -17.47
N GLY A 525 -3.12 -3.61 -16.58
CA GLY A 525 -2.79 -4.13 -15.26
C GLY A 525 -2.70 -3.05 -14.19
N ASN A 526 -3.22 -1.84 -14.42
CA ASN A 526 -3.26 -0.81 -13.39
C ASN A 526 -4.52 -0.96 -12.52
N LEU A 527 -4.39 -0.73 -11.22
CA LEU A 527 -5.52 -0.70 -10.28
C LEU A 527 -6.52 0.41 -10.63
N LEU A 528 -7.80 0.13 -10.39
CA LEU A 528 -8.92 1.07 -10.49
C LEU A 528 -9.48 1.37 -9.10
N PRO A 529 -8.99 2.42 -8.39
CA PRO A 529 -9.43 2.72 -7.03
C PRO A 529 -10.93 2.99 -6.92
N SER A 530 -11.56 3.48 -8.00
CA SER A 530 -13.00 3.71 -8.07
C SER A 530 -13.85 2.44 -8.01
N SER A 531 -13.25 1.27 -8.21
CA SER A 531 -13.92 -0.03 -8.07
C SER A 531 -13.96 -0.54 -6.63
N TYR A 532 -13.20 0.07 -5.72
CA TYR A 532 -13.21 -0.29 -4.31
C TYR A 532 -14.59 -0.11 -3.71
N ASN A 533 -15.10 -1.16 -3.07
CA ASN A 533 -16.37 -1.13 -2.35
C ASN A 533 -16.12 -1.52 -0.87
N PRO A 534 -16.28 -0.58 0.08
CA PRO A 534 -16.08 -0.86 1.51
C PRO A 534 -17.09 -1.87 2.07
N GLU A 535 -18.28 -1.99 1.47
CA GLU A 535 -19.27 -2.99 1.91
C GLU A 535 -18.87 -4.44 1.51
N VAL A 536 -17.84 -4.59 0.67
CA VAL A 536 -17.34 -5.89 0.17
C VAL A 536 -15.92 -6.16 0.65
N SER A 537 -15.08 -5.13 0.75
CA SER A 537 -13.67 -5.22 1.11
C SER A 537 -13.43 -4.60 2.46
N GLY A 538 -12.53 -5.17 3.26
CA GLY A 538 -12.31 -4.73 4.63
C GLY A 538 -11.68 -5.81 5.50
N ALA A 539 -11.71 -5.59 6.82
CA ALA A 539 -11.25 -6.54 7.83
C ALA A 539 -12.43 -7.32 8.42
N TYR A 540 -12.49 -8.63 8.15
CA TYR A 540 -13.57 -9.49 8.62
C TYR A 540 -13.19 -10.21 9.90
N ALA A 541 -13.79 -9.81 11.03
CA ALA A 541 -13.57 -10.44 12.34
C ALA A 541 -13.94 -11.93 12.34
N THR A 542 -13.18 -12.72 13.09
CA THR A 542 -13.39 -14.17 13.24
C THR A 542 -13.98 -14.54 14.60
N ASP A 543 -14.45 -13.57 15.39
CA ASP A 543 -15.21 -13.88 16.60
C ASP A 543 -16.62 -14.40 16.26
N GLU A 544 -17.40 -14.77 17.26
CA GLU A 544 -18.76 -15.30 17.03
C GLU A 544 -19.66 -14.32 16.26
N ALA A 545 -19.48 -13.01 16.47
CA ALA A 545 -20.25 -11.98 15.78
C ALA A 545 -19.86 -11.89 14.31
N GLY A 546 -18.56 -11.88 13.99
CA GLY A 546 -18.08 -11.86 12.61
C GLY A 546 -18.43 -13.12 11.82
N VAL A 547 -18.29 -14.30 12.44
CA VAL A 547 -18.77 -15.57 11.85
C VAL A 547 -20.28 -15.51 11.58
N ALA A 548 -21.06 -14.98 12.51
CA ALA A 548 -22.51 -14.87 12.36
C ALA A 548 -22.93 -13.84 11.30
N ALA A 549 -22.20 -12.74 11.15
CA ALA A 549 -22.45 -11.71 10.14
C ALA A 549 -22.38 -12.28 8.71
N LEU A 550 -21.52 -13.28 8.50
CA LEU A 550 -21.37 -13.99 7.23
C LEU A 550 -22.24 -15.25 7.10
N GLY A 551 -23.00 -15.62 8.14
CA GLY A 551 -23.72 -16.90 8.17
C GLY A 551 -22.80 -18.11 8.10
N ALA A 552 -21.55 -17.98 8.58
CA ALA A 552 -20.48 -18.93 8.36
C ALA A 552 -20.40 -20.05 9.42
N GLN A 553 -21.34 -20.13 10.37
CA GLN A 553 -21.24 -21.03 11.53
C GLN A 553 -21.07 -22.52 11.16
N THR A 554 -21.58 -22.93 10.00
CA THR A 554 -21.48 -24.32 9.51
C THR A 554 -20.36 -24.53 8.50
N LEU A 555 -19.52 -23.52 8.28
CA LEU A 555 -18.44 -23.53 7.28
C LEU A 555 -17.05 -23.75 7.89
N VAL A 556 -16.97 -24.06 9.19
CA VAL A 556 -15.72 -24.45 9.83
C VAL A 556 -15.11 -25.64 9.09
N ASP A 557 -13.85 -25.50 8.72
CA ASP A 557 -13.09 -26.55 8.06
C ASP A 557 -12.87 -27.73 9.05
N PRO A 558 -13.33 -28.95 8.70
CA PRO A 558 -13.28 -30.07 9.63
C PRO A 558 -11.85 -30.56 9.89
N GLU A 559 -10.92 -30.41 8.95
CA GLU A 559 -9.51 -30.73 9.12
C GLU A 559 -8.83 -29.72 10.06
N VAL A 560 -9.09 -28.41 9.91
CA VAL A 560 -8.62 -27.38 10.85
C VAL A 560 -9.16 -27.65 12.26
N GLN A 561 -10.46 -27.95 12.38
CA GLN A 561 -11.06 -28.29 13.68
C GLN A 561 -10.40 -29.53 14.30
N ALA A 562 -10.14 -30.58 13.51
CA ALA A 562 -9.52 -31.81 13.99
C ALA A 562 -8.07 -31.57 14.48
N ILE A 563 -7.31 -30.72 13.78
CA ILE A 563 -5.96 -30.33 14.22
C ILE A 563 -6.04 -29.62 15.57
N VAL A 564 -6.92 -28.63 15.67
CA VAL A 564 -7.09 -27.82 16.88
C VAL A 564 -7.58 -28.65 18.08
N ASP A 565 -8.47 -29.62 17.88
CA ASP A 565 -8.94 -30.51 18.95
C ASP A 565 -7.80 -31.38 19.54
N GLN A 566 -6.86 -31.82 18.69
CA GLN A 566 -5.66 -32.53 19.16
C GLN A 566 -4.75 -31.60 19.97
N LEU A 567 -4.58 -30.35 19.54
CA LEU A 567 -3.82 -29.35 20.29
C LEU A 567 -4.47 -29.02 21.63
N LYS A 568 -5.79 -28.83 21.67
CA LYS A 568 -6.58 -28.62 22.90
C LYS A 568 -6.33 -29.72 23.92
N THR A 569 -6.27 -30.98 23.47
CA THR A 569 -5.98 -32.13 24.33
C THR A 569 -4.60 -32.03 24.97
N VAL A 570 -3.57 -31.66 24.20
CA VAL A 570 -2.20 -31.51 24.72
C VAL A 570 -2.10 -30.32 25.66
N VAL A 571 -2.67 -29.17 25.29
CA VAL A 571 -2.67 -27.95 26.09
C VAL A 571 -3.39 -28.15 27.43
N ALA A 572 -4.55 -28.81 27.42
CA ALA A 572 -5.28 -29.13 28.65
C ALA A 572 -4.47 -30.06 29.58
N ALA A 573 -3.76 -31.04 29.02
CA ALA A 573 -2.87 -31.91 29.80
C ALA A 573 -1.68 -31.14 30.41
N GLN A 574 -1.12 -30.16 29.69
CA GLN A 574 -0.06 -29.30 30.21
C GLN A 574 -0.56 -28.35 31.32
N ASP A 575 -1.77 -27.80 31.17
CA ASP A 575 -2.35 -26.91 32.18
C ASP A 575 -2.69 -27.66 33.48
N GLY A 576 -3.02 -28.95 33.40
CA GLY A 576 -3.24 -29.80 34.56
C GLY A 576 -1.97 -30.38 35.20
N ALA A 577 -0.81 -30.23 34.55
CA ALA A 577 0.46 -30.67 35.10
C ALA A 577 1.05 -29.57 36.00
N ILE A 578 0.82 -29.64 37.31
CA ILE A 578 1.23 -28.61 38.27
C ILE A 578 2.68 -28.79 38.71
N PHE A 579 3.48 -27.72 38.60
CA PHE A 579 4.91 -27.67 38.93
C PHE A 579 5.22 -26.84 40.18
N GLY A 580 4.30 -25.97 40.58
CA GLY A 580 4.48 -25.12 41.76
C GLY A 580 3.24 -24.29 42.06
N HIS A 581 3.40 -23.33 42.97
CA HIS A 581 2.35 -22.42 43.40
C HIS A 581 2.94 -21.03 43.63
N THR A 582 2.18 -19.98 43.33
CA THR A 582 2.51 -18.59 43.65
C THR A 582 1.28 -17.83 44.12
N ASP A 583 1.41 -17.13 45.25
CA ASP A 583 0.36 -16.24 45.76
C ASP A 583 0.40 -14.85 45.08
N VAL A 584 1.40 -14.61 44.23
CA VAL A 584 1.63 -13.32 43.57
C VAL A 584 1.70 -13.46 42.06
N PHE A 585 1.33 -12.39 41.38
CA PHE A 585 1.56 -12.24 39.94
C PHE A 585 3.05 -12.20 39.63
N LEU A 586 3.51 -13.03 38.70
CA LEU A 586 4.89 -13.03 38.21
C LEU A 586 4.98 -12.18 36.95
N ASN A 587 5.62 -11.01 37.08
CA ASN A 587 5.70 -10.01 36.04
C ASN A 587 6.74 -10.38 34.97
N GLY A 588 6.26 -10.90 33.85
CA GLY A 588 7.01 -11.14 32.62
C GLY A 588 6.72 -10.13 31.51
N SER A 589 6.10 -9.00 31.82
CA SER A 589 5.71 -8.00 30.83
C SER A 589 6.93 -7.48 30.07
N ARG A 590 6.87 -7.47 28.73
CA ARG A 590 7.99 -7.16 27.83
C ARG A 590 8.70 -5.85 28.17
N ASN A 591 7.94 -4.80 28.44
CA ASN A 591 8.50 -3.48 28.75
C ASN A 591 9.24 -3.48 30.08
N ASP A 592 8.76 -4.24 31.06
CA ASP A 592 9.33 -4.28 32.41
C ASP A 592 10.60 -5.14 32.44
N VAL A 593 10.54 -6.38 31.94
CA VAL A 593 11.67 -7.34 31.99
C VAL A 593 12.90 -6.89 31.21
N ARG A 594 12.77 -5.86 30.36
CA ARG A 594 13.86 -5.30 29.55
C ARG A 594 14.39 -3.96 30.04
N THR A 595 13.67 -3.28 30.93
CA THR A 595 14.02 -1.92 31.36
C THR A 595 14.22 -1.80 32.86
N GLN A 596 13.72 -2.76 33.64
CA GLN A 596 13.79 -2.75 35.09
C GLN A 596 13.83 -4.17 35.66
N GLU A 597 14.04 -4.25 36.97
CA GLU A 597 13.93 -5.49 37.73
C GLU A 597 12.48 -5.97 37.79
N THR A 598 12.27 -7.29 37.73
CA THR A 598 10.97 -7.93 37.86
C THR A 598 11.08 -9.16 38.76
N ASN A 599 10.01 -9.47 39.48
CA ASN A 599 9.98 -10.66 40.34
C ASN A 599 10.10 -11.97 39.55
N PHE A 600 9.57 -12.03 38.33
CA PHE A 600 9.72 -13.21 37.48
C PHE A 600 11.14 -13.36 36.92
N GLY A 601 11.79 -12.24 36.59
CA GLY A 601 13.21 -12.18 36.25
C GLY A 601 14.09 -12.73 37.37
N ASN A 602 13.84 -12.28 38.60
CA ASN A 602 14.54 -12.76 39.80
C ASN A 602 14.33 -14.26 40.01
N LEU A 603 13.07 -14.72 40.02
CA LEU A 603 12.75 -16.14 40.18
C LEU A 603 13.46 -17.01 39.13
N SER A 604 13.47 -16.57 37.87
CA SER A 604 14.13 -17.28 36.78
C SER A 604 15.65 -17.34 36.97
N ALA A 605 16.28 -16.23 37.39
CA ALA A 605 17.71 -16.18 37.65
C ALA A 605 18.10 -17.05 38.85
N ASP A 606 17.31 -17.02 39.93
CA ASP A 606 17.50 -17.83 41.13
C ASP A 606 17.36 -19.33 40.85
N ALA A 607 16.35 -19.71 40.05
CA ALA A 607 16.15 -21.11 39.63
C ALA A 607 17.36 -21.61 38.82
N ASN A 608 17.85 -20.80 37.88
CA ASN A 608 19.06 -21.09 37.11
C ASN A 608 20.30 -21.23 38.01
N LEU A 609 20.46 -20.34 39.00
CA LEU A 609 21.58 -20.38 39.95
C LEU A 609 21.55 -21.67 40.77
N ALA A 610 20.37 -22.07 41.27
CA ALA A 610 20.19 -23.28 42.05
C ALA A 610 20.57 -24.54 41.24
N ILE A 611 20.12 -24.63 39.97
CA ILE A 611 20.53 -25.73 39.08
C ILE A 611 22.02 -25.67 38.79
N GLY A 612 22.58 -24.50 38.51
CA GLY A 612 24.01 -24.32 38.26
C GLY A 612 24.88 -24.78 39.43
N GLN A 613 24.50 -24.41 40.65
CA GLN A 613 25.17 -24.82 41.89
C GLN A 613 25.07 -26.32 42.18
N SER A 614 23.98 -26.97 41.74
CA SER A 614 23.84 -28.43 41.86
C SER A 614 24.84 -29.19 40.97
N ILE A 615 25.31 -28.55 39.90
CA ILE A 615 26.30 -29.10 38.95
C ILE A 615 27.72 -28.70 39.39
N ASP A 616 27.92 -27.42 39.70
CA ASP A 616 29.19 -26.87 40.22
C ASP A 616 28.92 -25.87 41.36
N GLY A 617 29.25 -26.27 42.59
CA GLY A 617 29.03 -25.45 43.78
C GLY A 617 29.83 -24.15 43.82
N ALA A 618 30.78 -23.93 42.89
CA ALA A 618 31.50 -22.67 42.76
C ALA A 618 30.70 -21.58 42.02
N VAL A 619 29.58 -21.92 41.39
CA VAL A 619 28.73 -20.95 40.68
C VAL A 619 28.12 -19.96 41.68
N GLN A 620 28.35 -18.66 41.46
CA GLN A 620 27.88 -17.59 42.36
C GLN A 620 26.84 -16.66 41.74
N ILE A 621 26.79 -16.59 40.40
CA ILE A 621 25.98 -15.60 39.67
C ILE A 621 25.23 -16.32 38.56
N SER A 622 23.95 -15.99 38.41
CA SER A 622 23.11 -16.35 37.27
C SER A 622 22.67 -15.07 36.58
N ILE A 623 22.67 -15.09 35.25
CA ILE A 623 22.19 -13.99 34.43
C ILE A 623 21.07 -14.53 33.56
N LYS A 624 19.91 -13.88 33.62
CA LYS A 624 18.77 -14.15 32.74
C LYS A 624 18.52 -12.92 31.87
N ASN A 625 18.53 -13.11 30.56
CA ASN A 625 18.14 -12.06 29.64
C ASN A 625 16.62 -11.87 29.68
N GLY A 626 16.15 -10.61 29.76
CA GLY A 626 14.72 -10.29 29.76
C GLY A 626 13.99 -10.80 28.52
N GLY A 627 14.66 -10.88 27.36
CA GLY A 627 14.09 -11.45 26.13
C GLY A 627 13.72 -12.93 26.22
N GLY A 628 14.29 -13.68 27.18
CA GLY A 628 13.98 -15.08 27.46
C GLY A 628 12.78 -15.30 28.38
N ILE A 629 12.07 -14.23 28.76
CA ILE A 629 10.78 -14.22 29.46
C ILE A 629 9.78 -13.55 28.52
N ARG A 630 8.72 -14.26 28.15
CA ARG A 630 7.82 -13.90 27.05
C ARG A 630 6.43 -13.52 27.46
N ASP A 631 6.04 -13.91 28.67
CA ASP A 631 4.71 -13.66 29.19
C ASP A 631 4.73 -13.61 30.71
N ASN A 632 3.67 -13.08 31.30
CA ASN A 632 3.43 -13.13 32.73
C ASN A 632 3.05 -14.56 33.16
N ILE A 633 3.18 -14.86 34.46
CA ILE A 633 2.45 -15.98 35.09
C ILE A 633 1.51 -15.37 36.12
N GLY A 634 0.22 -15.43 35.83
CA GLY A 634 -0.83 -14.76 36.59
C GLY A 634 -1.82 -14.04 35.69
N PHE A 635 -2.80 -13.38 36.31
CA PHE A 635 -3.91 -12.75 35.60
C PHE A 635 -3.97 -11.27 35.88
N VAL A 636 -4.29 -10.48 34.86
CA VAL A 636 -4.42 -9.02 34.95
C VAL A 636 -5.85 -8.64 34.62
N THR A 637 -6.50 -7.88 35.50
CA THR A 637 -7.90 -7.44 35.32
C THR A 637 -8.12 -6.05 35.86
N PHE A 638 -9.22 -5.40 35.46
CA PHE A 638 -9.71 -4.19 36.11
C PHE A 638 -10.81 -4.52 37.12
N PRO A 639 -11.00 -3.70 38.16
CA PRO A 639 -12.20 -3.73 38.99
C PRO A 639 -13.45 -3.45 38.13
N PRO A 640 -14.61 -4.06 38.44
CA PRO A 640 -15.85 -3.78 37.73
C PRO A 640 -16.15 -2.27 37.66
N GLY A 641 -16.29 -1.73 36.46
CA GLY A 641 -16.60 -0.31 36.22
C GLY A 641 -15.39 0.61 36.03
N SER A 642 -14.15 0.09 36.00
CA SER A 642 -12.96 0.86 35.64
C SER A 642 -12.29 0.33 34.36
N THR A 643 -11.73 1.24 33.57
CA THR A 643 -10.82 0.99 32.45
C THR A 643 -9.56 1.86 32.56
N ASP A 644 -9.36 2.52 33.72
CA ASP A 644 -8.20 3.36 33.96
C ASP A 644 -6.99 2.46 34.21
N PRO A 645 -5.90 2.56 33.42
CA PRO A 645 -4.67 1.79 33.64
C PRO A 645 -4.12 1.87 35.07
N ALA A 646 -4.44 2.92 35.83
CA ALA A 646 -4.08 3.04 37.25
C ALA A 646 -4.78 2.02 38.16
N ASP A 647 -5.91 1.46 37.74
CA ASP A 647 -6.73 0.53 38.53
C ASP A 647 -6.43 -0.95 38.24
N LEU A 648 -5.41 -1.26 37.42
CA LEU A 648 -5.02 -2.64 37.09
C LEU A 648 -4.75 -3.50 38.33
N LEU A 649 -5.51 -4.57 38.49
CA LEU A 649 -5.30 -5.63 39.47
C LEU A 649 -4.43 -6.73 38.86
N LYS A 650 -3.32 -7.05 39.52
CA LYS A 650 -2.42 -8.14 39.17
C LYS A 650 -2.62 -9.28 40.17
N LEU A 651 -3.18 -10.38 39.70
CA LEU A 651 -3.60 -11.53 40.49
C LEU A 651 -2.70 -12.75 40.20
N PRO A 652 -2.58 -13.70 41.13
CA PRO A 652 -1.92 -14.98 40.86
C PRO A 652 -2.62 -15.75 39.72
N PRO A 653 -2.02 -16.85 39.22
CA PRO A 653 -2.66 -17.74 38.25
C PRO A 653 -4.09 -18.09 38.67
N GLN A 654 -5.03 -17.99 37.75
CA GLN A 654 -6.43 -18.29 38.06
C GLN A 654 -6.68 -19.78 37.94
N ALA A 655 -7.65 -20.27 38.74
CA ALA A 655 -8.06 -21.67 38.68
C ALA A 655 -8.62 -22.01 37.28
N ASN A 656 -8.30 -23.22 36.81
CA ASN A 656 -8.93 -23.82 35.64
C ASN A 656 -9.53 -25.18 36.02
N PRO A 657 -10.85 -25.24 36.32
CA PRO A 657 -11.51 -26.48 36.71
C PRO A 657 -11.46 -27.59 35.65
N LEU A 658 -11.33 -27.25 34.36
CA LEU A 658 -11.23 -28.24 33.29
C LEU A 658 -9.87 -28.95 33.25
N ALA A 659 -8.84 -28.30 33.79
CA ALA A 659 -7.49 -28.84 33.93
C ALA A 659 -7.20 -29.35 35.35
N ASN A 660 -8.16 -29.22 36.29
CA ASN A 660 -7.95 -29.45 37.72
C ASN A 660 -6.77 -28.61 38.28
N LYS A 661 -6.67 -27.37 37.81
CA LYS A 661 -5.71 -26.35 38.27
C LYS A 661 -6.39 -25.42 39.26
N GLU A 662 -5.82 -25.24 40.44
CA GLU A 662 -6.34 -24.35 41.47
C GLU A 662 -5.79 -22.93 41.30
N GLU A 663 -6.36 -21.95 42.02
CA GLU A 663 -5.82 -20.59 42.02
C GLU A 663 -4.43 -20.57 42.65
N GLY A 664 -3.48 -19.91 41.99
CA GLY A 664 -2.08 -19.83 42.36
C GLY A 664 -1.19 -20.95 41.81
N ASP A 665 -1.77 -22.03 41.31
CA ASP A 665 -1.01 -23.12 40.71
C ASP A 665 -0.24 -22.65 39.46
N ILE A 666 1.04 -23.01 39.40
CA ILE A 666 1.91 -22.84 38.23
C ILE A 666 1.95 -24.18 37.50
N SER A 667 1.30 -24.22 36.35
CA SER A 667 1.24 -25.38 35.47
C SER A 667 2.42 -25.43 34.49
N GLN A 668 2.59 -26.57 33.82
CA GLN A 668 3.51 -26.69 32.68
C GLN A 668 3.13 -25.70 31.58
N LEU A 669 1.84 -25.46 31.37
CA LEU A 669 1.36 -24.51 30.38
C LEU A 669 1.84 -23.09 30.69
N ASP A 670 1.72 -22.64 31.94
CA ASP A 670 2.22 -21.34 32.38
C ASP A 670 3.72 -21.22 32.13
N ILE A 671 4.51 -22.21 32.54
CA ILE A 671 5.96 -22.22 32.31
C ILE A 671 6.29 -22.19 30.82
N THR A 672 5.61 -23.00 30.01
CA THR A 672 5.83 -23.11 28.57
C THR A 672 5.46 -21.82 27.84
N ASN A 673 4.38 -21.16 28.26
CA ASN A 673 3.94 -19.87 27.71
C ASN A 673 4.81 -18.70 28.16
N SER A 674 5.34 -18.72 29.38
CA SER A 674 6.07 -17.56 29.90
C SER A 674 7.57 -17.68 29.63
N LEU A 675 8.09 -18.89 29.41
CA LEU A 675 9.49 -19.19 29.07
C LEU A 675 9.61 -19.91 27.71
N ARG A 676 8.90 -19.42 26.68
CA ARG A 676 8.73 -20.05 25.34
C ARG A 676 10.03 -20.41 24.62
N PHE A 677 11.14 -19.73 24.93
CA PHE A 677 12.46 -20.04 24.38
C PHE A 677 13.23 -20.99 25.30
N ASN A 678 13.59 -22.16 24.77
CA ASN A 678 14.50 -23.08 25.44
C ASN A 678 15.92 -22.49 25.44
N ASN A 679 16.22 -21.65 26.42
CA ASN A 679 17.56 -21.15 26.67
C ASN A 679 18.29 -22.22 27.49
N GLY A 680 19.07 -23.07 26.82
CA GLY A 680 19.93 -24.04 27.52
C GLY A 680 20.78 -23.34 28.58
N LEU A 681 20.87 -23.92 29.78
CA LEU A 681 21.71 -23.38 30.85
C LEU A 681 23.18 -23.68 30.56
N THR A 682 24.00 -22.63 30.44
CA THR A 682 25.45 -22.76 30.21
C THR A 682 26.21 -22.25 31.42
N LEU A 683 27.16 -23.06 31.93
CA LEU A 683 28.10 -22.63 32.97
C LEU A 683 29.33 -22.00 32.32
N VAL A 684 29.67 -20.77 32.73
CA VAL A 684 30.84 -20.04 32.25
C VAL A 684 31.78 -19.78 33.43
N HIS A 685 33.01 -20.27 33.35
CA HIS A 685 34.03 -20.03 34.37
C HIS A 685 34.92 -18.84 33.97
N LEU A 686 34.83 -17.73 34.71
CA LEU A 686 35.67 -16.56 34.49
C LEU A 686 36.91 -16.63 35.40
N GLY A 687 38.00 -17.18 34.86
CA GLY A 687 39.30 -17.16 35.55
C GLY A 687 39.96 -15.79 35.44
N VAL A 688 40.35 -15.20 36.58
CA VAL A 688 41.20 -14.00 36.58
C VAL A 688 42.65 -14.45 36.43
N ASN A 689 43.30 -14.09 35.32
CA ASN A 689 44.75 -14.27 35.20
C ASN A 689 45.44 -13.13 35.95
N LEU A 690 45.75 -13.35 37.23
CA LEU A 690 46.40 -12.37 38.12
C LEU A 690 47.89 -12.14 37.79
N SER A 691 48.32 -12.28 36.53
CA SER A 691 49.72 -12.08 36.16
C SER A 691 50.13 -10.60 36.00
N THR A 692 49.22 -9.63 36.19
CA THR A 692 49.54 -8.20 36.16
C THR A 692 48.53 -7.38 36.98
N ILE A 693 48.65 -7.41 38.32
CA ILE A 693 48.26 -6.28 39.19
C ILE A 693 49.48 -5.91 40.02
#